data_AF-A0A660NTC4-F1
#
_entry.id   AF-A0A660NTC4-F1
#
_cell.length_a   1.000
_cell.length_b   1.000
_cell.length_c   1.000
_cell.angle_alpha   90.00
_cell.angle_beta   90.00
_cell.angle_gamma   90.00
#
_symmetry.space_group_name_H-M   'P 1'
#
loop_
_entity.id
_entity.type
_entity.pdbx_description
1 polymer ?
#
loop_
_entity_poly.entity_id
_entity_poly.type
_entity_poly.pdbx_seq_one_letter_code
_entity_poly.pdbx_strand_id
1 'polypeptide(L)'
;MKKKLSFLSSALLMLMAMILKPLGAHAQSEEAIISFHTNVYEKAQGTGVTPSVSFVLGAANTKQVVSIDCGNGEEEFDVDVAQIGENQSIKGSLYTGQVSKDGWVKIYGDPSQIYYFNASGNEIDAIKFNSNLGLRVLNLEHNVLTSLNIDDLKGLQIIYLQDNPFAKATPLMIGSLPNLLVLEIPQIGHISPNFTLHNFPALRSFDAYHTLTLTSVDPTACPLLQRLSLDMTNVSSVDLSKNPELQVLNVSDSRVSSLDLSHNPKIRELYISHTSGTVNTDVKFENIDVTHCPELYYFFCGGNKFKQLDVSKNPKLFTFSCDDNLLRSLDVTNNPDLYSVSVRNNYMDFATLPWPGNWFEYYHAQHEMELNDTYKVGDVIDLSNRVLRQGTTTNGMLYRVPKEDPTKPVALDNTYYKYENGKVKLLKALTDQVFIQYTNTVLKDYPIRTENFTIRTAEEFGKDIKAVEISSLGSAGAPIKMSVGILGATDAKPVSVKVDLGDGNLVPIAIKSENPATPNIDAQRKGTGNIIVYVPQDYYITALETDNLPIDNIDLTALTQLRVLVLKNAGLRNIDLGYNNKLRKLDLSGNLLTKLTLKGPSSYFYKSLLTDINVSNNQLENYEFDDFYAVRNFDISHNKMKALDVSDADNLRSLNISNNAFTRLLMNHSELLE
;
A
#
# COMPACT_ATOMS: atom_id res chain seq x y z
N MET A 1 -23.29 17.57 14.02
CA MET A 1 -23.70 18.00 15.37
C MET A 1 -22.50 18.64 16.05
N LYS A 2 -22.65 19.86 16.59
CA LYS A 2 -21.60 20.57 17.34
C LYS A 2 -21.20 19.77 18.59
N LYS A 3 -19.95 19.28 18.65
CA LYS A 3 -19.13 19.14 19.87
C LYS A 3 -17.66 19.07 19.44
N LYS A 4 -16.89 20.04 19.95
CA LYS A 4 -15.41 20.09 19.94
C LYS A 4 -14.84 18.87 20.69
N LEU A 5 -13.52 18.64 20.52
CA LEU A 5 -12.61 17.62 21.09
C LEU A 5 -12.48 16.39 20.17
N SER A 6 -11.29 16.05 19.64
CA SER A 6 -10.08 15.71 20.40
C SER A 6 -8.74 16.03 19.71
N PHE A 7 -8.54 17.20 19.12
CA PHE A 7 -7.18 17.76 19.17
C PHE A 7 -6.98 18.26 20.60
N LEU A 8 -6.12 17.60 21.38
CA LEU A 8 -5.46 18.25 22.51
C LEU A 8 -4.68 19.38 21.88
N SER A 9 -5.34 20.53 21.79
CA SER A 9 -4.87 21.59 20.94
C SER A 9 -3.51 22.02 21.45
N SER A 10 -2.54 21.98 20.55
CA SER A 10 -1.30 22.73 20.66
C SER A 10 -1.58 24.15 21.19
N ALA A 11 -2.79 24.71 21.03
CA ALA A 11 -3.29 25.94 21.66
C ALA A 11 -3.15 26.03 23.19
N LEU A 12 -3.47 24.98 23.96
CA LEU A 12 -3.36 25.04 25.43
C LEU A 12 -1.89 25.04 25.88
N LEU A 13 -1.05 24.31 25.14
CA LEU A 13 0.41 24.29 25.31
C LEU A 13 1.06 25.60 24.83
N MET A 14 0.53 26.20 23.76
CA MET A 14 0.88 27.53 23.28
C MET A 14 0.54 28.61 24.32
N LEU A 15 -0.59 28.48 25.05
CA LEU A 15 -0.95 29.41 26.13
C LEU A 15 0.02 29.32 27.31
N MET A 16 0.45 28.11 27.68
CA MET A 16 1.50 27.92 28.69
C MET A 16 2.85 28.47 28.21
N ALA A 17 3.12 28.42 26.90
CA ALA A 17 4.37 28.90 26.33
C ALA A 17 4.55 30.43 26.44
N MET A 18 3.44 31.17 26.46
CA MET A 18 3.43 32.64 26.52
C MET A 18 3.44 33.21 27.96
N ILE A 19 3.42 32.36 29.00
CA ILE A 19 3.34 32.81 30.40
C ILE A 19 4.66 32.53 31.14
N LEU A 20 5.56 33.52 31.18
CA LEU A 20 6.63 33.70 32.18
C LEU A 20 7.39 35.02 31.92
N LYS A 21 7.74 35.77 32.98
CA LYS A 21 8.45 37.06 32.89
C LYS A 21 9.94 36.93 33.24
N PRO A 22 10.83 37.41 32.37
CA PRO A 22 12.06 38.06 32.80
C PRO A 22 11.94 39.58 32.65
N LEU A 23 12.38 40.31 33.67
CA LEU A 23 12.63 41.75 33.63
C LEU A 23 14.11 41.97 33.31
N GLY A 24 14.38 42.64 32.20
CA GLY A 24 15.70 43.15 31.85
C GLY A 24 15.53 44.15 30.72
N ALA A 25 16.02 45.37 30.90
CA ALA A 25 16.10 46.39 29.86
C ALA A 25 17.56 46.47 29.42
N HIS A 26 17.89 46.27 28.14
CA HIS A 26 19.19 46.63 27.58
C HIS A 26 19.14 46.82 26.05
N ALA A 27 20.20 47.47 25.55
CA ALA A 27 20.32 48.16 24.27
C ALA A 27 20.40 47.26 23.04
N GLN A 28 20.15 47.85 21.87
CA GLN A 28 20.35 47.28 20.53
C GLN A 28 21.75 46.64 20.40
N SER A 29 21.76 45.34 20.07
CA SER A 29 22.95 44.53 19.82
C SER A 29 23.48 44.76 18.40
N GLU A 30 24.80 44.93 18.23
CA GLU A 30 25.46 44.92 16.91
C GLU A 30 25.46 43.52 16.26
N GLU A 31 25.24 42.47 17.05
CA GLU A 31 25.13 41.09 16.57
C GLU A 31 23.69 40.76 16.19
N ALA A 32 23.50 40.10 15.05
CA ALA A 32 22.19 39.63 14.60
C ALA A 32 21.62 38.57 15.56
N ILE A 33 20.35 38.74 15.94
CA ILE A 33 19.65 37.81 16.84
C ILE A 33 19.19 36.54 16.12
N ILE A 34 18.94 36.65 14.82
CA ILE A 34 18.67 35.55 13.90
C ILE A 34 19.39 35.87 12.58
N SER A 35 20.06 34.88 11.99
CA SER A 35 20.63 34.99 10.65
C SER A 35 20.37 33.71 9.88
N PHE A 36 19.82 33.80 8.67
CA PHE A 36 19.61 32.63 7.82
C PHE A 36 20.00 32.89 6.37
N HIS A 37 20.44 31.83 5.71
CA HIS A 37 20.71 31.80 4.29
C HIS A 37 19.57 31.07 3.58
N THR A 38 19.19 31.58 2.40
CA THR A 38 18.11 31.03 1.59
C THR A 38 18.49 30.97 0.12
N ASN A 39 17.99 29.92 -0.56
CA ASN A 39 18.21 29.71 -1.99
C ASN A 39 17.12 30.34 -2.88
N VAL A 40 16.23 31.19 -2.33
CA VAL A 40 15.17 31.84 -3.12
C VAL A 40 15.72 32.66 -4.29
N TYR A 41 16.91 33.27 -4.16
CA TYR A 41 17.53 34.01 -5.25
C TYR A 41 17.90 33.11 -6.42
N GLU A 42 18.58 32.00 -6.14
CA GLU A 42 18.98 31.02 -7.15
C GLU A 42 17.75 30.38 -7.81
N LYS A 43 16.75 30.00 -7.03
CA LYS A 43 15.49 29.41 -7.54
C LYS A 43 14.66 30.38 -8.37
N ALA A 44 14.76 31.68 -8.13
CA ALA A 44 14.06 32.70 -8.90
C ALA A 44 14.72 33.03 -10.26
N GLN A 45 15.96 32.56 -10.51
CA GLN A 45 16.66 32.89 -11.75
C GLN A 45 15.93 32.35 -12.97
N GLY A 46 15.66 33.24 -13.94
CA GLY A 46 15.01 32.88 -15.20
C GLY A 46 13.51 32.58 -15.11
N THR A 47 12.89 32.66 -13.92
CA THR A 47 11.46 32.36 -13.72
C THR A 47 10.57 33.61 -13.77
N GLY A 48 11.15 34.80 -13.63
CA GLY A 48 10.41 36.07 -13.53
C GLY A 48 9.78 36.32 -12.15
N VAL A 49 9.99 35.42 -11.18
CA VAL A 49 9.55 35.58 -9.79
C VAL A 49 10.53 36.47 -9.02
N THR A 50 10.03 37.32 -8.11
CA THR A 50 10.89 38.13 -7.25
C THR A 50 11.49 37.26 -6.14
N PRO A 51 12.82 37.22 -5.96
CA PRO A 51 13.45 36.43 -4.91
C PRO A 51 13.16 37.06 -3.55
N SER A 52 12.17 36.55 -2.85
CA SER A 52 11.67 37.14 -1.60
C SER A 52 11.46 36.07 -0.55
N VAL A 53 11.59 36.49 0.71
CA VAL A 53 11.25 35.69 1.88
C VAL A 53 10.04 36.29 2.57
N SER A 54 9.27 35.46 3.26
CA SER A 54 8.18 35.88 4.13
C SER A 54 8.21 35.09 5.43
N PHE A 55 8.35 35.79 6.55
CA PHE A 55 8.42 35.17 7.88
C PHE A 55 7.68 36.01 8.92
N VAL A 56 7.31 35.40 10.03
CA VAL A 56 6.56 36.04 11.11
C VAL A 56 7.42 36.10 12.37
N LEU A 57 7.50 37.31 12.95
CA LEU A 57 8.08 37.55 14.26
C LEU A 57 6.98 37.86 15.27
N GLY A 58 7.14 37.41 16.51
CA GLY A 58 6.25 37.77 17.61
C GLY A 58 7.03 38.14 18.86
N ALA A 59 6.72 39.31 19.41
CA ALA A 59 7.34 39.84 20.61
C ALA A 59 6.75 39.22 21.88
N ALA A 60 7.49 39.31 22.99
CA ALA A 60 7.13 38.71 24.27
C ALA A 60 5.91 39.37 24.94
N ASN A 61 6.05 40.62 25.40
CA ASN A 61 5.06 41.29 26.24
C ASN A 61 4.65 42.67 25.73
N THR A 62 5.56 43.35 25.04
CA THR A 62 5.35 44.67 24.46
C THR A 62 5.80 44.64 23.02
N LYS A 63 5.22 45.53 22.18
CA LYS A 63 5.70 45.73 20.81
C LYS A 63 7.19 46.04 20.83
N GLN A 64 7.89 45.51 19.83
CA GLN A 64 9.33 45.73 19.63
C GLN A 64 9.56 46.32 18.24
N VAL A 65 10.69 46.99 18.09
CA VAL A 65 11.22 47.36 16.77
C VAL A 65 12.47 46.55 16.54
N VAL A 66 12.55 45.88 15.40
CA VAL A 66 13.75 45.16 14.94
C VAL A 66 14.28 45.82 13.67
N SER A 67 15.57 45.64 13.38
CA SER A 67 16.15 45.98 12.08
C SER A 67 16.34 44.69 11.28
N ILE A 68 15.94 44.68 10.01
CA ILE A 68 16.03 43.52 9.11
C ILE A 68 16.85 43.92 7.88
N ASP A 69 17.84 43.10 7.53
CA ASP A 69 18.66 43.26 6.33
C ASP A 69 18.55 42.00 5.46
N CYS A 70 17.95 42.13 4.27
CA CYS A 70 17.89 41.08 3.25
C CYS A 70 19.07 41.15 2.24
N GLY A 71 20.14 41.86 2.58
CA GLY A 71 21.33 42.10 1.77
C GLY A 71 21.22 43.32 0.85
N ASN A 72 20.21 44.16 1.04
CA ASN A 72 19.99 45.40 0.30
C ASN A 72 20.01 46.65 1.22
N GLY A 73 20.42 46.48 2.47
CA GLY A 73 20.38 47.50 3.51
C GLY A 73 19.38 47.16 4.60
N GLU A 74 19.59 47.74 5.78
CA GLU A 74 18.73 47.59 6.95
C GLU A 74 17.44 48.40 6.83
N GLU A 75 16.32 47.80 7.24
CA GLU A 75 15.04 48.49 7.43
C GLU A 75 14.44 48.18 8.81
N GLU A 76 13.79 49.18 9.41
CA GLU A 76 13.07 49.02 10.68
C GLU A 76 11.72 48.32 10.46
N PHE A 77 11.39 47.40 11.36
CA PHE A 77 10.15 46.62 11.32
C PHE A 77 9.50 46.50 12.70
N ASP A 78 8.22 46.84 12.77
CA ASP A 78 7.41 46.74 13.99
C ASP A 78 6.95 45.30 14.24
N VAL A 79 7.36 44.74 15.38
CA VAL A 79 6.98 43.40 15.82
C VAL A 79 5.92 43.49 16.91
N ASP A 80 4.71 43.07 16.58
CA ASP A 80 3.60 42.94 17.51
C ASP A 80 3.81 41.78 18.49
N VAL A 81 3.16 41.86 19.65
CA VAL A 81 3.18 40.80 20.66
C VAL A 81 2.61 39.51 20.07
N ALA A 82 3.27 38.39 20.31
CA ALA A 82 2.80 37.07 19.89
C ALA A 82 1.45 36.76 20.57
N GLN A 83 0.44 36.40 19.78
CA GLN A 83 -0.91 36.11 20.28
C GLN A 83 -1.44 34.81 19.68
N ILE A 84 -2.25 34.07 20.43
CA ILE A 84 -2.96 32.90 19.89
C ILE A 84 -4.24 33.38 19.19
N GLY A 85 -4.34 33.09 17.90
CA GLY A 85 -5.53 33.37 17.09
C GLY A 85 -6.71 32.44 17.39
N GLU A 86 -7.89 32.78 16.89
CA GLU A 86 -9.13 32.00 17.08
C GLU A 86 -9.05 30.58 16.49
N ASN A 87 -8.28 30.42 15.43
CA ASN A 87 -7.94 29.15 14.78
C ASN A 87 -6.79 28.40 15.47
N GLN A 88 -6.34 28.87 16.64
CA GLN A 88 -5.24 28.30 17.41
C GLN A 88 -3.85 28.45 16.78
N SER A 89 -3.66 29.25 15.73
CA SER A 89 -2.33 29.59 15.22
C SER A 89 -1.72 30.76 15.99
N ILE A 90 -0.39 30.83 16.10
CA ILE A 90 0.27 32.01 16.66
C ILE A 90 0.32 33.12 15.60
N LYS A 91 -0.22 34.28 15.97
CA LYS A 91 -0.14 35.53 15.22
C LYS A 91 1.05 36.35 15.71
N GLY A 92 1.72 37.00 14.77
CA GLY A 92 2.76 37.99 14.99
C GLY A 92 2.77 38.96 13.80
N SER A 93 3.84 39.72 13.64
CA SER A 93 4.03 40.60 12.49
C SER A 93 4.64 39.84 11.31
N LEU A 94 3.94 39.80 10.18
CA LEU A 94 4.45 39.24 8.92
C LEU A 94 5.39 40.25 8.25
N TYR A 95 6.61 39.81 7.98
CA TYR A 95 7.60 40.54 7.20
C TYR A 95 7.76 39.88 5.83
N THR A 96 7.90 40.69 4.78
CA THR A 96 8.25 40.23 3.42
C THR A 96 9.33 41.14 2.86
N GLY A 97 10.46 40.56 2.45
CA GLY A 97 11.62 41.30 1.93
C GLY A 97 12.24 40.64 0.71
N GLN A 98 12.77 41.45 -0.21
CA GLN A 98 13.51 40.96 -1.37
C GLN A 98 14.95 40.62 -0.96
N VAL A 99 15.36 39.38 -1.23
CA VAL A 99 16.69 38.87 -0.88
C VAL A 99 17.68 39.17 -2.00
N SER A 100 18.86 39.67 -1.60
CA SER A 100 19.98 39.88 -2.51
C SER A 100 20.54 38.55 -3.06
N LYS A 101 21.46 38.65 -4.03
CA LYS A 101 22.16 37.48 -4.59
C LYS A 101 22.98 36.69 -3.56
N ASP A 102 23.33 37.31 -2.43
CA ASP A 102 24.14 36.69 -1.39
C ASP A 102 23.29 35.78 -0.46
N GLY A 103 21.95 35.80 -0.59
CA GLY A 103 21.05 34.86 0.07
C GLY A 103 20.87 35.04 1.58
N TRP A 104 21.63 35.93 2.22
CA TRP A 104 21.57 36.15 3.66
C TRP A 104 20.49 37.14 4.07
N VAL A 105 19.74 36.75 5.11
CA VAL A 105 18.80 37.61 5.84
C VAL A 105 19.25 37.68 7.30
N LYS A 106 19.37 38.90 7.83
CA LYS A 106 19.81 39.16 9.21
C LYS A 106 18.76 39.99 9.93
N ILE A 107 18.47 39.61 11.17
CA ILE A 107 17.51 40.29 12.04
C ILE A 107 18.28 40.76 13.28
N TYR A 108 18.16 42.05 13.62
CA TYR A 108 18.81 42.69 14.75
C TYR A 108 17.76 43.26 15.71
N GLY A 109 18.04 43.20 17.01
CA GLY A 109 17.13 43.68 18.05
C GLY A 109 17.52 43.18 19.42
N ASP A 110 16.62 43.29 20.40
CA ASP A 110 16.80 42.68 21.71
C ASP A 110 16.46 41.17 21.63
N PRO A 111 17.45 40.25 21.75
CA PRO A 111 17.20 38.81 21.66
C PRO A 111 16.25 38.31 22.75
N SER A 112 16.15 39.00 23.89
CA SER A 112 15.28 38.58 25.00
C SER A 112 13.79 38.81 24.72
N GLN A 113 13.45 39.61 23.70
CA GLN A 113 12.08 40.05 23.45
C GLN A 113 11.37 39.33 22.30
N ILE A 114 12.08 38.51 21.51
CA ILE A 114 11.48 37.73 20.41
C ILE A 114 11.13 36.31 20.87
N TYR A 115 9.83 36.00 20.96
CA TYR A 115 9.32 34.73 21.49
C TYR A 115 8.78 33.79 20.41
N TYR A 116 8.43 34.31 19.25
CA TYR A 116 7.91 33.54 18.13
C TYR A 116 8.66 33.87 16.85
N PHE A 117 9.10 32.81 16.16
CA PHE A 117 9.68 32.90 14.84
C PHE A 117 9.11 31.78 13.96
N ASN A 118 8.44 32.17 12.89
CA ASN A 118 7.96 31.26 11.86
C ASN A 118 8.52 31.68 10.51
N ALA A 119 9.40 30.85 9.97
CA ALA A 119 9.99 31.03 8.66
C ALA A 119 9.77 29.79 7.79
N SER A 120 8.58 29.20 7.88
CA SER A 120 8.20 28.09 7.00
C SER A 120 8.19 28.50 5.53
N GLY A 121 8.62 27.63 4.61
CA GLY A 121 8.50 27.85 3.16
C GLY A 121 9.47 28.86 2.57
N ASN A 122 10.63 29.09 3.20
CA ASN A 122 11.58 30.14 2.80
C ASN A 122 12.85 29.61 2.14
N GLU A 123 12.90 28.33 1.75
CA GLU A 123 14.07 27.72 1.11
C GLU A 123 15.36 27.90 1.94
N ILE A 124 15.22 27.90 3.27
CA ILE A 124 16.34 28.11 4.19
C ILE A 124 17.21 26.85 4.22
N ASP A 125 18.50 26.97 3.88
CA ASP A 125 19.47 25.87 3.98
C ASP A 125 20.35 25.93 5.23
N ALA A 126 20.53 27.12 5.81
CA ALA A 126 21.33 27.36 6.99
C ALA A 126 20.72 28.47 7.84
N ILE A 127 20.71 28.27 9.17
CA ILE A 127 20.21 29.24 10.13
C ILE A 127 21.05 29.24 11.40
N LYS A 128 21.24 30.42 11.98
CA LYS A 128 21.94 30.66 13.23
C LYS A 128 21.09 31.54 14.13
N PHE A 129 21.13 31.21 15.41
CA PHE A 129 20.44 31.95 16.46
C PHE A 129 21.45 32.49 17.45
N ASN A 130 21.19 33.69 17.97
CA ASN A 130 21.92 34.19 19.13
C ASN A 130 21.61 33.33 20.37
N SER A 131 22.61 33.04 21.19
CA SER A 131 22.48 32.17 22.36
C SER A 131 21.57 32.74 23.45
N ASN A 132 21.33 34.06 23.46
CA ASN A 132 20.42 34.73 24.40
C ASN A 132 18.98 34.87 23.86
N LEU A 133 18.67 34.29 22.70
CA LEU A 133 17.37 34.43 22.07
C LEU A 133 16.27 33.82 22.95
N GLY A 134 15.27 34.64 23.31
CA GLY A 134 14.15 34.31 24.18
C GLY A 134 13.08 33.41 23.56
N LEU A 135 13.40 32.72 22.46
CA LEU A 135 12.45 32.00 21.62
C LEU A 135 11.68 30.94 22.43
N ARG A 136 10.36 30.86 22.21
CA ARG A 136 9.46 29.85 22.78
C ARG A 136 8.90 28.93 21.71
N VAL A 137 8.63 29.49 20.53
CA VAL A 137 8.07 28.75 19.40
C VAL A 137 8.89 29.01 18.15
N LEU A 138 9.36 27.92 17.55
CA LEU A 138 10.14 27.89 16.32
C LEU A 138 9.41 27.06 15.27
N ASN A 139 9.08 27.68 14.14
CA ASN A 139 8.58 26.97 12.96
C ASN A 139 9.55 27.19 11.78
N LEU A 140 10.14 26.09 11.30
CA LEU A 140 11.00 26.04 10.11
C LEU A 140 10.54 24.98 9.11
N GLU A 141 9.24 24.68 9.07
CA GLU A 141 8.66 23.68 8.16
C GLU A 141 8.88 24.03 6.69
N HIS A 142 8.96 23.04 5.79
CA HIS A 142 9.05 23.23 4.34
C HIS A 142 10.25 24.12 3.94
N ASN A 143 11.44 23.75 4.41
CA ASN A 143 12.69 24.41 4.06
C ASN A 143 13.69 23.37 3.52
N VAL A 144 14.91 23.80 3.20
CA VAL A 144 15.97 22.92 2.68
C VAL A 144 17.12 22.79 3.68
N LEU A 145 16.81 22.77 4.98
CA LEU A 145 17.82 22.79 6.04
C LEU A 145 18.78 21.61 5.90
N THR A 146 20.07 21.96 5.86
CA THR A 146 21.16 20.99 5.84
C THR A 146 21.82 20.84 7.21
N SER A 147 21.62 21.81 8.10
CA SER A 147 22.05 21.77 9.49
C SER A 147 21.16 22.69 10.34
N LEU A 148 21.03 22.35 11.62
CA LEU A 148 20.29 23.15 12.60
C LEU A 148 20.98 23.01 13.96
N ASN A 149 21.37 24.13 14.57
CA ASN A 149 21.84 24.16 15.94
C ASN A 149 20.88 25.02 16.77
N ILE A 150 20.21 24.38 17.72
CA ILE A 150 19.26 25.00 18.65
C ILE A 150 19.56 24.64 20.10
N ASP A 151 20.77 24.14 20.37
CA ASP A 151 21.13 23.60 21.69
C ASP A 151 21.11 24.67 22.78
N ASP A 152 21.42 25.93 22.44
CA ASP A 152 21.40 27.04 23.39
C ASP A 152 20.00 27.61 23.63
N LEU A 153 19.02 27.26 22.79
CA LEU A 153 17.64 27.76 22.88
C LEU A 153 16.81 26.99 23.93
N LYS A 154 17.32 26.92 25.17
CA LYS A 154 16.72 26.15 26.29
C LYS A 154 15.31 26.61 26.70
N GLY A 155 14.89 27.78 26.23
CA GLY A 155 13.54 28.32 26.41
C GLY A 155 12.49 27.76 25.45
N LEU A 156 12.89 27.03 24.41
CA LEU A 156 11.96 26.46 23.43
C LEU A 156 10.97 25.51 24.08
N GLN A 157 9.71 25.65 23.66
CA GLN A 157 8.58 24.84 24.09
C GLN A 157 7.89 24.15 22.92
N ILE A 158 7.97 24.72 21.71
CA ILE A 158 7.34 24.18 20.51
C ILE A 158 8.30 24.30 19.34
N ILE A 159 8.51 23.19 18.65
CA ILE A 159 9.36 23.09 17.46
C ILE A 159 8.58 22.38 16.35
N TYR A 160 8.51 23.02 15.18
CA TYR A 160 7.99 22.43 13.95
C TYR A 160 9.09 22.42 12.88
N LEU A 161 9.39 21.25 12.34
CA LEU A 161 10.50 21.02 11.39
C LEU A 161 10.10 20.19 10.17
N GLN A 162 8.80 20.01 9.92
CA GLN A 162 8.27 19.22 8.80
C GLN A 162 9.04 19.47 7.50
N ASP A 163 9.26 18.40 6.72
CA ASP A 163 9.71 18.50 5.33
C ASP A 163 11.02 19.30 5.21
N ASN A 164 12.04 18.77 5.88
CA ASN A 164 13.42 19.26 5.77
C ASN A 164 14.36 18.10 5.40
N PRO A 165 15.24 18.30 4.40
CA PRO A 165 15.88 17.20 3.70
C PRO A 165 17.01 16.54 4.46
N PHE A 166 17.67 17.23 5.43
CA PHE A 166 18.83 16.79 6.24
C PHE A 166 19.57 15.56 5.71
N ALA A 167 20.83 15.69 5.28
CA ALA A 167 21.56 14.57 4.70
C ALA A 167 22.12 13.62 5.76
N LYS A 168 22.45 12.37 5.38
CA LYS A 168 23.14 11.41 6.25
C LYS A 168 24.43 11.97 6.88
N ALA A 169 25.14 12.83 6.14
CA ALA A 169 26.37 13.48 6.61
C ALA A 169 26.12 14.62 7.62
N THR A 170 24.94 15.24 7.56
CA THR A 170 24.53 16.36 8.40
C THR A 170 23.09 16.14 8.88
N PRO A 171 22.85 15.08 9.68
CA PRO A 171 21.51 14.74 10.11
C PRO A 171 20.96 15.81 11.06
N LEU A 172 19.64 15.84 11.21
CA LEU A 172 19.00 16.64 12.25
C LEU A 172 19.51 16.21 13.63
N MET A 173 20.16 17.14 14.31
CA MET A 173 20.64 17.01 15.68
C MET A 173 19.80 17.95 16.55
N ILE A 174 19.19 17.42 17.60
CA ILE A 174 18.50 18.22 18.61
C ILE A 174 19.04 17.77 19.98
N GLY A 175 19.74 18.68 20.67
CA GLY A 175 20.24 18.43 22.01
C GLY A 175 19.15 18.44 23.09
N SER A 176 19.57 18.55 24.35
CA SER A 176 18.66 18.56 25.49
C SER A 176 17.86 19.86 25.59
N LEU A 177 16.53 19.75 25.50
CA LEU A 177 15.59 20.87 25.63
C LEU A 177 14.55 20.53 26.72
N PRO A 178 14.87 20.77 28.01
CA PRO A 178 14.08 20.26 29.12
C PRO A 178 12.68 20.87 29.24
N ASN A 179 12.44 22.03 28.63
CA ASN A 179 11.14 22.73 28.62
C ASN A 179 10.29 22.41 27.38
N LEU A 180 10.80 21.58 26.46
CA LEU A 180 10.11 21.28 25.21
C LEU A 180 8.82 20.50 25.48
N LEU A 181 7.70 21.02 24.98
CA LEU A 181 6.37 20.44 25.13
C LEU A 181 5.92 19.74 23.85
N VAL A 182 6.30 20.27 22.69
CA VAL A 182 5.89 19.81 21.36
C VAL A 182 7.12 19.73 20.45
N LEU A 183 7.35 18.56 19.88
CA LEU A 183 8.36 18.33 18.86
C LEU A 183 7.73 17.62 17.67
N GLU A 184 7.62 18.34 16.56
CA GLU A 184 7.04 17.82 15.32
C GLU A 184 8.15 17.79 14.26
N ILE A 185 8.57 16.58 13.90
CA ILE A 185 9.62 16.29 12.92
C ILE A 185 9.13 15.32 11.84
N PRO A 186 7.96 15.56 11.20
CA PRO A 186 7.51 14.70 10.12
C PRO A 186 8.35 14.91 8.85
N GLN A 187 8.51 13.87 8.05
CA GLN A 187 9.19 13.91 6.75
C GLN A 187 10.63 14.48 6.83
N ILE A 188 11.35 14.20 7.91
CA ILE A 188 12.77 14.54 8.01
C ILE A 188 13.59 13.53 7.20
N GLY A 189 14.44 14.01 6.30
CA GLY A 189 15.27 13.14 5.47
C GLY A 189 16.22 12.27 6.29
N HIS A 190 17.08 12.87 7.13
CA HIS A 190 17.93 12.14 8.08
C HIS A 190 17.89 12.76 9.47
N ILE A 191 17.41 11.98 10.44
CA ILE A 191 17.58 12.28 11.86
C ILE A 191 18.84 11.59 12.41
N SER A 192 19.43 12.18 13.45
CA SER A 192 20.57 11.59 14.14
C SER A 192 20.27 10.15 14.60
N PRO A 193 21.17 9.19 14.39
CA PRO A 193 21.02 7.84 14.95
C PRO A 193 21.08 7.83 16.48
N ASN A 194 21.57 8.90 17.11
CA ASN A 194 21.63 9.08 18.56
C ASN A 194 20.44 9.89 19.11
N PHE A 195 19.43 10.19 18.28
CA PHE A 195 18.24 10.89 18.74
C PHE A 195 17.55 10.10 19.85
N THR A 196 17.16 10.78 20.92
CA THR A 196 16.46 10.18 22.06
C THR A 196 15.50 11.18 22.69
N LEU A 197 14.34 10.69 23.14
CA LEU A 197 13.37 11.53 23.85
C LEU A 197 13.77 11.80 25.31
N HIS A 198 14.82 11.16 25.83
CA HIS A 198 15.41 11.48 27.14
C HIS A 198 15.85 12.94 27.27
N ASN A 199 16.08 13.60 26.14
CA ASN A 199 16.40 15.00 26.04
C ASN A 199 15.22 15.94 26.37
N PHE A 200 13.98 15.42 26.44
CA PHE A 200 12.73 16.20 26.51
C PHE A 200 11.79 15.71 27.63
N PRO A 201 12.17 15.80 28.92
CA PRO A 201 11.36 15.29 30.04
C PRO A 201 9.98 15.95 30.20
N ALA A 202 9.79 17.18 29.69
CA ALA A 202 8.50 17.88 29.74
C ALA A 202 7.59 17.61 28.52
N LEU A 203 8.01 16.75 27.59
CA LEU A 203 7.35 16.55 26.31
C LEU A 203 5.93 15.99 26.47
N ARG A 204 5.03 16.51 25.65
CA ARG A 204 3.59 16.18 25.63
C ARG A 204 3.12 15.70 24.26
N SER A 205 3.70 16.21 23.18
CA SER A 205 3.45 15.75 21.81
C SER A 205 4.77 15.47 21.11
N PHE A 206 4.85 14.30 20.50
CA PHE A 206 5.90 13.93 19.56
C PHE A 206 5.28 13.38 18.27
N ASP A 207 5.70 13.91 17.13
CA ASP A 207 5.33 13.40 15.82
C ASP A 207 6.55 13.27 14.92
N ALA A 208 6.70 12.07 14.36
CA ALA A 208 7.76 11.73 13.43
C ALA A 208 7.22 11.10 12.15
N TYR A 209 5.98 11.42 11.76
CA TYR A 209 5.34 10.88 10.55
C TYR A 209 6.31 10.84 9.37
N HIS A 210 6.49 9.67 8.77
CA HIS A 210 7.31 9.47 7.57
C HIS A 210 8.80 9.88 7.70
N THR A 211 9.33 9.95 8.92
CA THR A 211 10.77 10.07 9.17
C THR A 211 11.41 8.68 9.17
N LEU A 212 11.64 8.14 7.97
CA LEU A 212 12.08 6.76 7.74
C LEU A 212 13.44 6.42 8.38
N THR A 213 14.27 7.42 8.66
CA THR A 213 15.58 7.21 9.31
C THR A 213 15.47 7.03 10.83
N LEU A 214 14.31 7.31 11.43
CA LEU A 214 14.03 7.04 12.84
C LEU A 214 13.75 5.54 13.02
N THR A 215 14.68 4.86 13.70
CA THR A 215 14.65 3.39 13.89
C THR A 215 14.41 2.97 15.34
N SER A 216 14.57 3.88 16.30
CA SER A 216 14.30 3.67 17.72
C SER A 216 13.78 4.94 18.37
N VAL A 217 12.83 4.79 19.29
CA VAL A 217 12.31 5.85 20.13
C VAL A 217 12.09 5.28 21.52
N ASP A 218 12.61 5.97 22.54
CA ASP A 218 12.39 5.62 23.94
C ASP A 218 11.64 6.76 24.65
N PRO A 219 10.30 6.67 24.80
CA PRO A 219 9.50 7.70 25.44
C PRO A 219 9.46 7.55 26.98
N THR A 220 10.23 6.64 27.59
CA THR A 220 10.11 6.35 29.03
C THR A 220 10.53 7.51 29.93
N ALA A 221 11.33 8.44 29.40
CA ALA A 221 11.71 9.68 30.04
C ALA A 221 10.68 10.82 29.89
N CYS A 222 9.56 10.59 29.18
CA CYS A 222 8.50 11.58 28.93
C CYS A 222 7.20 11.21 29.67
N PRO A 223 7.14 11.30 31.01
CA PRO A 223 5.98 10.86 31.78
C PRO A 223 4.70 11.68 31.55
N LEU A 224 4.83 12.86 30.96
CA LEU A 224 3.73 13.76 30.61
C LEU A 224 3.26 13.61 29.16
N LEU A 225 3.79 12.64 28.41
CA LEU A 225 3.47 12.44 27.00
C LEU A 225 1.99 12.11 26.82
N GLN A 226 1.31 12.87 25.96
CA GLN A 226 -0.12 12.77 25.65
C GLN A 226 -0.37 12.30 24.21
N ARG A 227 0.55 12.61 23.30
CA ARG A 227 0.51 12.18 21.90
C ARG A 227 1.86 11.62 21.48
N LEU A 228 1.83 10.45 20.86
CA LEU A 228 2.97 9.81 20.22
C LEU A 228 2.57 9.34 18.83
N SER A 229 3.18 9.94 17.80
CA SER A 229 3.00 9.53 16.40
C SER A 229 4.34 9.09 15.81
N LEU A 230 4.40 7.82 15.41
CA LEU A 230 5.53 7.13 14.79
C LEU A 230 5.13 6.55 13.42
N ASP A 231 4.06 7.10 12.84
CA ASP A 231 3.46 6.64 11.59
C ASP A 231 4.48 6.66 10.44
N MET A 232 4.52 5.60 9.64
CA MET A 232 5.47 5.45 8.53
C MET A 232 6.96 5.64 8.93
N THR A 233 7.35 5.28 10.16
CA THR A 233 8.77 5.24 10.59
C THR A 233 9.34 3.82 10.54
N ASN A 234 10.65 3.66 10.76
CA ASN A 234 11.28 2.33 10.89
C ASN A 234 11.44 1.87 12.34
N VAL A 235 10.69 2.46 13.28
CA VAL A 235 10.66 2.04 14.68
C VAL A 235 10.00 0.66 14.80
N SER A 236 10.71 -0.30 15.39
CA SER A 236 10.28 -1.70 15.48
C SER A 236 9.64 -2.09 16.82
N SER A 237 9.90 -1.31 17.87
CA SER A 237 9.33 -1.50 19.21
C SER A 237 9.29 -0.19 19.96
N VAL A 238 8.35 -0.06 20.90
CA VAL A 238 8.22 1.09 21.78
C VAL A 238 7.79 0.64 23.18
N ASP A 239 8.48 1.09 24.22
CA ASP A 239 8.08 0.87 25.62
C ASP A 239 7.22 2.04 26.10
N LEU A 240 5.93 1.76 26.35
CA LEU A 240 4.94 2.75 26.80
C LEU A 240 4.66 2.70 28.31
N SER A 241 5.41 1.89 29.07
CA SER A 241 5.17 1.60 30.49
C SER A 241 5.27 2.81 31.42
N LYS A 242 5.89 3.90 30.95
CA LYS A 242 6.07 5.16 31.69
C LYS A 242 5.26 6.33 31.12
N ASN A 243 4.29 6.07 30.24
CA ASN A 243 3.47 7.11 29.62
C ASN A 243 1.98 7.00 30.03
N PRO A 244 1.62 7.15 31.32
CA PRO A 244 0.25 6.97 31.80
C PRO A 244 -0.73 8.05 31.32
N GLU A 245 -0.21 9.18 30.82
CA GLU A 245 -0.99 10.31 30.30
C GLU A 245 -1.30 10.21 28.79
N LEU A 246 -0.82 9.15 28.13
CA LEU A 246 -0.95 8.97 26.68
C LEU A 246 -2.42 8.82 26.28
N GLN A 247 -2.85 9.66 25.32
CA GLN A 247 -4.21 9.73 24.81
C GLN A 247 -4.29 9.38 23.32
N VAL A 248 -3.25 9.71 22.56
CA VAL A 248 -3.17 9.44 21.12
C VAL A 248 -1.90 8.65 20.84
N LEU A 249 -2.06 7.47 20.26
CA LEU A 249 -0.96 6.63 19.78
C LEU A 249 -1.18 6.30 18.30
N ASN A 250 -0.25 6.70 17.46
CA ASN A 250 -0.20 6.28 16.06
C ASN A 250 1.12 5.58 15.77
N VAL A 251 1.05 4.30 15.43
CA VAL A 251 2.18 3.49 14.94
C VAL A 251 1.85 2.83 13.60
N SER A 252 0.89 3.39 12.86
CA SER A 252 0.47 2.89 11.55
C SER A 252 1.66 2.83 10.60
N ASP A 253 1.69 1.81 9.74
CA ASP A 253 2.73 1.60 8.72
C ASP A 253 4.18 1.74 9.25
N SER A 254 4.40 1.54 10.55
CA SER A 254 5.72 1.48 11.19
C SER A 254 6.28 0.06 11.12
N ARG A 255 7.32 -0.27 11.91
CA ARG A 255 7.77 -1.66 12.08
C ARG A 255 7.31 -2.29 13.38
N VAL A 256 6.44 -1.62 14.14
CA VAL A 256 5.84 -2.16 15.36
C VAL A 256 4.82 -3.24 14.98
N SER A 257 4.92 -4.40 15.61
CA SER A 257 3.98 -5.54 15.39
C SER A 257 3.32 -6.05 16.68
N SER A 258 3.68 -5.46 17.82
CA SER A 258 3.11 -5.76 19.13
C SER A 258 3.19 -4.54 20.03
N LEU A 259 2.18 -4.35 20.89
CA LEU A 259 2.12 -3.27 21.88
C LEU A 259 1.61 -3.82 23.21
N ASP A 260 2.22 -3.38 24.31
CA ASP A 260 1.64 -3.51 25.65
C ASP A 260 0.99 -2.17 26.03
N LEU A 261 -0.33 -2.18 26.15
CA LEU A 261 -1.14 -1.00 26.49
C LEU A 261 -1.62 -1.02 27.96
N SER A 262 -1.16 -1.99 28.77
CA SER A 262 -1.64 -2.17 30.15
C SER A 262 -1.36 -0.99 31.09
N HIS A 263 -0.44 -0.10 30.70
CA HIS A 263 -0.04 1.08 31.46
C HIS A 263 -0.61 2.38 30.89
N ASN A 264 -1.47 2.32 29.87
CA ASN A 264 -1.95 3.50 29.13
C ASN A 264 -3.50 3.64 29.17
N PRO A 265 -4.13 3.70 30.36
CA PRO A 265 -5.59 3.67 30.50
C PRO A 265 -6.32 4.89 29.92
N LYS A 266 -5.58 5.94 29.55
CA LYS A 266 -6.10 7.19 28.99
C LYS A 266 -6.11 7.22 27.45
N ILE A 267 -5.67 6.15 26.77
CA ILE A 267 -5.73 6.09 25.30
C ILE A 267 -7.17 6.26 24.84
N ARG A 268 -7.37 7.24 23.97
CA ARG A 268 -8.63 7.60 23.31
C ARG A 268 -8.57 7.33 21.81
N GLU A 269 -7.38 7.45 21.21
CA GLU A 269 -7.16 7.27 19.79
C GLU A 269 -5.99 6.31 19.58
N LEU A 270 -6.27 5.22 18.89
CA LEU A 270 -5.29 4.19 18.57
C LEU A 270 -5.30 3.92 17.07
N TYR A 271 -4.16 4.16 16.43
CA TYR A 271 -3.93 3.93 15.02
C TYR A 271 -2.78 2.93 14.86
N ILE A 272 -3.09 1.74 14.38
CA ILE A 272 -2.15 0.63 14.15
C ILE A 272 -2.36 0.01 12.76
N SER A 273 -2.88 0.79 11.81
CA SER A 273 -3.20 0.30 10.47
C SER A 273 -1.92 0.01 9.68
N HIS A 274 -1.93 -1.02 8.85
CA HIS A 274 -0.84 -1.36 7.93
C HIS A 274 -1.36 -1.46 6.50
N THR A 275 -1.66 -0.31 5.92
CA THR A 275 -2.33 -0.18 4.61
C THR A 275 -1.41 0.32 3.50
N SER A 276 -0.17 0.69 3.83
CA SER A 276 0.79 1.15 2.82
C SER A 276 1.15 0.04 1.82
N GLY A 277 1.15 0.39 0.54
CA GLY A 277 1.61 -0.47 -0.54
C GLY A 277 3.12 -0.45 -0.75
N THR A 278 3.86 0.43 -0.08
CA THR A 278 5.29 0.69 -0.35
C THR A 278 6.17 0.77 0.89
N VAL A 279 5.62 1.10 2.06
CA VAL A 279 6.37 1.29 3.31
C VAL A 279 6.03 0.17 4.29
N ASN A 280 7.05 -0.49 4.85
CA ASN A 280 6.91 -1.54 5.87
C ASN A 280 5.85 -2.61 5.56
N THR A 281 5.75 -2.99 4.28
CA THR A 281 4.71 -3.92 3.78
C THR A 281 4.86 -5.33 4.37
N ASP A 282 6.05 -5.66 4.87
CA ASP A 282 6.44 -6.94 5.47
C ASP A 282 5.96 -7.13 6.92
N VAL A 283 5.58 -6.05 7.61
CA VAL A 283 5.19 -6.08 9.03
C VAL A 283 3.67 -5.94 9.18
N LYS A 284 3.08 -6.71 10.12
CA LYS A 284 1.65 -6.75 10.43
C LYS A 284 1.44 -7.15 11.89
N PHE A 285 0.37 -6.66 12.52
CA PHE A 285 -0.09 -7.17 13.81
C PHE A 285 -0.88 -8.47 13.64
N GLU A 286 -0.70 -9.43 14.56
CA GLU A 286 -1.51 -10.65 14.62
C GLU A 286 -2.53 -10.64 15.78
N ASN A 287 -2.27 -9.85 16.82
CA ASN A 287 -3.14 -9.66 17.98
C ASN A 287 -2.87 -8.29 18.64
N ILE A 288 -3.84 -7.81 19.42
CA ILE A 288 -3.73 -6.61 20.24
C ILE A 288 -4.69 -6.72 21.43
N ASP A 289 -4.22 -6.36 22.62
CA ASP A 289 -5.06 -6.27 23.81
C ASP A 289 -5.43 -4.80 24.08
N VAL A 290 -6.67 -4.45 23.76
CA VAL A 290 -7.24 -3.12 24.03
C VAL A 290 -8.12 -3.10 25.28
N THR A 291 -8.16 -4.18 26.07
CA THR A 291 -9.03 -4.28 27.25
C THR A 291 -8.64 -3.32 28.37
N HIS A 292 -7.40 -2.83 28.34
CA HIS A 292 -6.84 -1.83 29.24
C HIS A 292 -7.11 -0.39 28.81
N CYS A 293 -7.84 -0.16 27.70
CA CYS A 293 -8.12 1.15 27.14
C CYS A 293 -9.62 1.53 27.24
N PRO A 294 -10.21 1.70 28.44
CA PRO A 294 -11.65 1.95 28.59
C PRO A 294 -12.13 3.29 28.02
N GLU A 295 -11.20 4.23 27.79
CA GLU A 295 -11.45 5.54 27.19
C GLU A 295 -11.34 5.54 25.66
N LEU A 296 -11.04 4.39 25.04
CA LEU A 296 -10.85 4.27 23.58
C LEU A 296 -12.12 4.71 22.84
N TYR A 297 -11.95 5.70 21.97
CA TYR A 297 -13.01 6.38 21.24
C TYR A 297 -12.84 6.21 19.72
N TYR A 298 -11.59 6.25 19.25
CA TYR A 298 -11.19 5.99 17.87
C TYR A 298 -10.20 4.83 17.80
N PHE A 299 -10.54 3.81 17.01
CA PHE A 299 -9.65 2.66 16.81
C PHE A 299 -9.58 2.28 15.33
N PHE A 300 -8.40 2.41 14.75
CA PHE A 300 -8.11 2.07 13.35
C PHE A 300 -7.00 1.02 13.34
N CYS A 301 -7.32 -0.18 12.89
CA CYS A 301 -6.42 -1.32 12.92
C CYS A 301 -6.45 -2.13 11.62
N GLY A 302 -6.74 -1.46 10.51
CA GLY A 302 -6.93 -2.09 9.21
C GLY A 302 -5.63 -2.59 8.57
N GLY A 303 -5.73 -3.53 7.63
CA GLY A 303 -4.57 -4.05 6.90
C GLY A 303 -3.64 -4.90 7.76
N ASN A 304 -4.17 -5.64 8.72
CA ASN A 304 -3.41 -6.50 9.64
C ASN A 304 -3.78 -7.99 9.45
N LYS A 305 -3.31 -8.86 10.36
CA LYS A 305 -3.57 -10.31 10.32
C LYS A 305 -4.46 -10.78 11.48
N PHE A 306 -5.31 -9.91 12.03
CA PHE A 306 -6.17 -10.26 13.16
C PHE A 306 -7.16 -11.35 12.77
N LYS A 307 -7.13 -12.46 13.51
CA LYS A 307 -8.14 -13.54 13.40
C LYS A 307 -9.25 -13.41 14.45
N GLN A 308 -8.95 -12.70 15.53
CA GLN A 308 -9.85 -12.38 16.63
C GLN A 308 -9.53 -10.98 17.13
N LEU A 309 -10.53 -10.30 17.66
CA LEU A 309 -10.38 -8.98 18.25
C LEU A 309 -11.45 -8.79 19.33
N ASP A 310 -11.03 -8.47 20.56
CA ASP A 310 -11.91 -8.21 21.69
C ASP A 310 -11.97 -6.69 21.96
N VAL A 311 -13.15 -6.12 21.75
CA VAL A 311 -13.46 -4.70 22.04
C VAL A 311 -14.45 -4.55 23.20
N SER A 312 -14.71 -5.62 23.96
CA SER A 312 -15.76 -5.68 24.97
C SER A 312 -15.56 -4.75 26.17
N LYS A 313 -14.33 -4.25 26.37
CA LYS A 313 -13.97 -3.31 27.44
C LYS A 313 -13.80 -1.87 26.97
N ASN A 314 -14.26 -1.55 25.76
CA ASN A 314 -14.16 -0.22 25.16
C ASN A 314 -15.56 0.42 24.98
N PRO A 315 -16.31 0.70 26.06
CA PRO A 315 -17.72 1.12 25.97
C PRO A 315 -17.90 2.48 25.30
N LYS A 316 -16.85 3.30 25.23
CA LYS A 316 -16.83 4.63 24.62
C LYS A 316 -16.45 4.62 23.13
N LEU A 317 -16.21 3.44 22.54
CA LEU A 317 -15.78 3.32 21.16
C LEU A 317 -16.85 3.90 20.23
N PHE A 318 -16.46 4.88 19.41
CA PHE A 318 -17.37 5.67 18.59
C PHE A 318 -17.13 5.48 17.09
N THR A 319 -15.86 5.50 16.67
CA THR A 319 -15.46 5.13 15.30
C THR A 319 -14.46 3.98 15.35
N PHE A 320 -14.77 2.92 14.60
CA PHE A 320 -14.00 1.70 14.61
C PHE A 320 -13.82 1.15 13.19
N SER A 321 -12.57 0.90 12.80
CA SER A 321 -12.24 0.23 11.55
C SER A 321 -11.23 -0.88 11.78
N CYS A 322 -11.60 -2.10 11.37
CA CYS A 322 -10.73 -3.26 11.31
C CYS A 322 -10.73 -3.88 9.91
N ASP A 323 -10.79 -3.04 8.88
CA ASP A 323 -10.76 -3.44 7.47
C ASP A 323 -9.54 -4.32 7.14
N ASP A 324 -9.61 -5.13 6.08
CA ASP A 324 -8.47 -5.87 5.53
C ASP A 324 -7.73 -6.70 6.61
N ASN A 325 -8.49 -7.57 7.27
CA ASN A 325 -8.01 -8.48 8.31
C ASN A 325 -8.53 -9.91 8.04
N LEU A 326 -8.28 -10.84 8.97
CA LEU A 326 -8.66 -12.25 8.85
C LEU A 326 -9.80 -12.63 9.79
N LEU A 327 -10.63 -11.66 10.22
CA LEU A 327 -11.69 -11.89 11.20
C LEU A 327 -12.83 -12.71 10.59
N ARG A 328 -13.31 -13.71 11.32
CA ARG A 328 -14.51 -14.49 10.96
C ARG A 328 -15.73 -14.17 11.83
N SER A 329 -15.55 -13.37 12.87
CA SER A 329 -16.63 -12.90 13.73
C SER A 329 -16.16 -11.68 14.52
N LEU A 330 -17.08 -10.82 14.89
CA LEU A 330 -16.80 -9.68 15.75
C LEU A 330 -18.03 -9.36 16.61
N ASP A 331 -17.83 -9.33 17.93
CA ASP A 331 -18.84 -8.90 18.88
C ASP A 331 -18.62 -7.43 19.27
N VAL A 332 -19.64 -6.60 19.06
CA VAL A 332 -19.64 -5.17 19.42
C VAL A 332 -20.80 -4.81 20.36
N THR A 333 -21.42 -5.82 20.99
CA THR A 333 -22.60 -5.61 21.86
C THR A 333 -22.30 -4.78 23.11
N ASN A 334 -21.02 -4.71 23.52
CA ASN A 334 -20.55 -3.91 24.64
C ASN A 334 -20.05 -2.50 24.23
N ASN A 335 -20.30 -2.08 22.99
CA ASN A 335 -19.87 -0.79 22.45
C ASN A 335 -21.11 0.05 22.04
N PRO A 336 -21.93 0.49 23.01
CA PRO A 336 -23.23 1.13 22.73
C PRO A 336 -23.12 2.49 22.04
N ASP A 337 -21.96 3.14 22.14
CA ASP A 337 -21.71 4.48 21.58
C ASP A 337 -21.20 4.44 20.12
N LEU A 338 -21.06 3.26 19.50
CA LEU A 338 -20.61 3.14 18.11
C LEU A 338 -21.50 3.95 17.17
N TYR A 339 -20.85 4.67 16.25
CA TYR A 339 -21.50 5.55 15.28
C TYR A 339 -21.05 5.27 13.84
N SER A 340 -19.77 4.95 13.62
CA SER A 340 -19.25 4.54 12.31
C SER A 340 -18.39 3.28 12.47
N VAL A 341 -18.75 2.24 11.72
CA VAL A 341 -18.12 0.91 11.80
C VAL A 341 -17.71 0.45 10.41
N SER A 342 -16.46 0.03 10.26
CA SER A 342 -15.94 -0.58 9.05
C SER A 342 -15.27 -1.92 9.37
N VAL A 343 -15.74 -2.98 8.74
CA VAL A 343 -15.24 -4.36 8.89
C VAL A 343 -14.97 -4.98 7.51
N ARG A 344 -14.65 -4.15 6.52
CA ARG A 344 -14.52 -4.59 5.12
C ARG A 344 -13.39 -5.58 4.94
N ASN A 345 -13.45 -6.38 3.89
CA ASN A 345 -12.38 -7.29 3.46
C ASN A 345 -11.89 -8.18 4.62
N ASN A 346 -12.85 -8.72 5.37
CA ASN A 346 -12.65 -9.79 6.33
C ASN A 346 -13.35 -11.06 5.81
N TYR A 347 -13.46 -12.09 6.66
CA TYR A 347 -14.05 -13.39 6.33
C TYR A 347 -15.32 -13.68 7.14
N MET A 348 -16.02 -12.62 7.56
CA MET A 348 -17.31 -12.74 8.24
C MET A 348 -18.42 -13.08 7.24
N ASP A 349 -19.54 -13.53 7.75
CA ASP A 349 -20.76 -13.83 7.00
C ASP A 349 -21.98 -13.26 7.71
N PHE A 350 -23.18 -13.43 7.16
CA PHE A 350 -24.38 -12.82 7.76
C PHE A 350 -24.62 -13.29 9.20
N ALA A 351 -24.24 -14.52 9.55
CA ALA A 351 -24.38 -15.04 10.91
C ALA A 351 -23.42 -14.38 11.91
N THR A 352 -22.26 -13.91 11.46
CA THR A 352 -21.14 -13.47 12.30
C THR A 352 -20.80 -11.99 12.21
N LEU A 353 -21.31 -11.29 11.20
CA LEU A 353 -21.20 -9.84 11.07
C LEU A 353 -21.81 -9.12 12.28
N PRO A 354 -21.24 -8.01 12.75
CA PRO A 354 -21.86 -7.15 13.76
C PRO A 354 -23.30 -6.80 13.43
N TRP A 355 -24.19 -6.84 14.43
CA TRP A 355 -25.57 -6.39 14.23
C TRP A 355 -25.58 -4.87 14.05
N PRO A 356 -26.17 -4.32 12.98
CA PRO A 356 -26.19 -2.88 12.79
C PRO A 356 -26.99 -2.20 13.89
N GLY A 357 -26.34 -1.28 14.61
CA GLY A 357 -26.99 -0.38 15.56
C GLY A 357 -27.59 0.85 14.89
N ASN A 358 -27.68 1.96 15.63
CA ASN A 358 -28.03 3.27 15.08
C ASN A 358 -26.78 3.97 14.48
N TRP A 359 -26.05 3.23 13.64
CA TRP A 359 -24.80 3.69 13.04
C TRP A 359 -25.10 4.57 11.83
N PHE A 360 -24.34 5.66 11.69
CA PHE A 360 -24.39 6.51 10.52
C PHE A 360 -23.76 5.82 9.30
N GLU A 361 -22.68 5.07 9.53
CA GLU A 361 -21.94 4.34 8.49
C GLU A 361 -21.71 2.90 8.94
N TYR A 362 -21.96 1.96 8.03
CA TYR A 362 -21.63 0.55 8.24
C TYR A 362 -21.09 -0.10 6.97
N TYR A 363 -19.78 -0.13 6.84
CA TYR A 363 -19.10 -0.74 5.70
C TYR A 363 -18.72 -2.19 6.01
N HIS A 364 -19.34 -3.14 5.31
CA HIS A 364 -19.23 -4.56 5.67
C HIS A 364 -19.07 -5.52 4.49
N ALA A 365 -18.56 -5.05 3.35
CA ALA A 365 -18.14 -5.93 2.24
C ALA A 365 -17.14 -6.99 2.73
N GLN A 366 -17.34 -8.28 2.43
CA GLN A 366 -16.48 -9.38 2.89
C GLN A 366 -15.77 -10.05 1.71
N HIS A 367 -14.70 -10.79 2.02
CA HIS A 367 -14.14 -11.75 1.08
C HIS A 367 -15.16 -12.84 0.73
N GLU A 368 -14.95 -13.45 -0.43
CA GLU A 368 -15.80 -14.51 -0.93
C GLU A 368 -15.79 -15.72 0.03
N MET A 369 -16.95 -16.35 0.23
CA MET A 369 -17.05 -17.55 1.04
C MET A 369 -16.38 -18.73 0.34
N GLU A 370 -15.45 -19.37 1.06
CA GLU A 370 -14.65 -20.47 0.56
C GLU A 370 -15.52 -21.71 0.28
N LEU A 371 -15.29 -22.35 -0.87
CA LEU A 371 -15.98 -23.57 -1.30
C LEU A 371 -15.00 -24.57 -1.93
N ASN A 372 -15.47 -25.79 -2.21
CA ASN A 372 -14.76 -26.67 -3.14
C ASN A 372 -14.84 -26.13 -4.58
N ASP A 373 -13.79 -26.35 -5.36
CA ASP A 373 -13.68 -25.90 -6.76
C ASP A 373 -14.73 -26.54 -7.68
N THR A 374 -15.10 -27.80 -7.44
CA THR A 374 -16.08 -28.52 -8.27
C THR A 374 -17.10 -29.27 -7.41
N TYR A 375 -18.36 -29.22 -7.85
CA TYR A 375 -19.47 -30.02 -7.35
C TYR A 375 -20.11 -30.82 -8.49
N LYS A 376 -20.90 -31.84 -8.16
CA LYS A 376 -21.71 -32.58 -9.15
C LYS A 376 -23.19 -32.23 -9.06
N VAL A 377 -23.90 -32.43 -10.17
CA VAL A 377 -25.36 -32.37 -10.20
C VAL A 377 -25.95 -33.28 -9.12
N GLY A 378 -26.87 -32.72 -8.33
CA GLY A 378 -27.52 -33.37 -7.20
C GLY A 378 -26.93 -32.99 -5.84
N ASP A 379 -25.70 -32.46 -5.80
CA ASP A 379 -25.08 -32.01 -4.54
C ASP A 379 -25.88 -30.86 -3.90
N VAL A 380 -25.80 -30.80 -2.57
CA VAL A 380 -26.39 -29.74 -1.76
C VAL A 380 -25.27 -29.00 -1.06
N ILE A 381 -25.07 -27.73 -1.42
CA ILE A 381 -24.16 -26.82 -0.73
C ILE A 381 -24.92 -26.26 0.47
N ASP A 382 -24.53 -26.64 1.67
CA ASP A 382 -25.16 -26.23 2.93
C ASP A 382 -24.34 -25.13 3.60
N LEU A 383 -24.78 -23.87 3.44
CA LEU A 383 -24.20 -22.70 4.10
C LEU A 383 -25.13 -22.13 5.17
N SER A 384 -26.12 -22.91 5.63
CA SER A 384 -27.15 -22.44 6.56
C SER A 384 -26.57 -21.82 7.83
N ASN A 385 -25.52 -22.39 8.41
CA ASN A 385 -24.85 -21.86 9.60
C ASN A 385 -24.07 -20.54 9.37
N ARG A 386 -23.76 -20.20 8.11
CA ARG A 386 -23.03 -18.97 7.74
C ARG A 386 -23.97 -17.84 7.32
N VAL A 387 -25.06 -18.18 6.64
CA VAL A 387 -25.91 -17.17 5.98
C VAL A 387 -27.25 -16.93 6.67
N LEU A 388 -27.71 -17.85 7.52
CA LEU A 388 -28.95 -17.66 8.27
C LEU A 388 -28.67 -16.91 9.56
N ARG A 389 -29.53 -15.94 9.85
CA ARG A 389 -29.49 -15.16 11.08
C ARG A 389 -30.89 -14.90 11.60
N GLN A 390 -31.10 -15.11 12.90
CA GLN A 390 -32.41 -14.91 13.53
C GLN A 390 -32.92 -13.47 13.30
N GLY A 391 -34.22 -13.33 13.03
CA GLY A 391 -34.86 -12.05 12.78
C GLY A 391 -34.61 -11.48 11.38
N THR A 392 -33.93 -12.22 10.51
CA THR A 392 -33.68 -11.81 9.12
C THR A 392 -34.11 -12.91 8.14
N THR A 393 -34.34 -12.53 6.89
CA THR A 393 -34.49 -13.47 5.78
C THR A 393 -33.28 -13.37 4.88
N THR A 394 -32.72 -14.52 4.51
CA THR A 394 -31.63 -14.63 3.55
C THR A 394 -32.12 -15.35 2.30
N ASN A 395 -31.78 -14.81 1.13
CA ASN A 395 -32.04 -15.46 -0.16
C ASN A 395 -30.71 -15.80 -0.85
N GLY A 396 -30.61 -17.00 -1.41
CA GLY A 396 -29.45 -17.45 -2.20
C GLY A 396 -29.81 -17.58 -3.67
N MET A 397 -29.00 -17.00 -4.55
CA MET A 397 -29.19 -17.07 -5.99
C MET A 397 -27.91 -17.53 -6.68
N LEU A 398 -28.04 -18.46 -7.62
CA LEU A 398 -26.92 -18.95 -8.42
C LEU A 398 -26.70 -18.05 -9.63
N TYR A 399 -25.45 -17.67 -9.87
CA TYR A 399 -25.05 -16.88 -11.03
C TYR A 399 -24.05 -17.67 -11.86
N ARG A 400 -24.17 -17.60 -13.20
CA ARG A 400 -23.10 -18.03 -14.11
C ARG A 400 -22.10 -16.89 -14.32
N VAL A 401 -20.84 -17.28 -14.48
CA VAL A 401 -19.71 -16.39 -14.79
C VAL A 401 -19.32 -16.64 -16.24
N PRO A 402 -19.71 -15.75 -17.17
CA PRO A 402 -19.38 -15.93 -18.58
C PRO A 402 -17.87 -15.97 -18.81
N LYS A 403 -17.38 -16.95 -19.57
CA LYS A 403 -15.95 -17.09 -19.89
C LYS A 403 -15.36 -15.83 -20.55
N GLU A 404 -16.09 -15.21 -21.47
CA GLU A 404 -15.65 -14.03 -22.25
C GLU A 404 -15.50 -12.76 -21.39
N ASP A 405 -16.37 -12.60 -20.38
CA ASP A 405 -16.37 -11.43 -19.50
C ASP A 405 -16.87 -11.81 -18.09
N PRO A 406 -15.95 -12.27 -17.21
CA PRO A 406 -16.27 -12.63 -15.83
C PRO A 406 -16.82 -11.50 -14.98
N THR A 407 -16.70 -10.23 -15.43
CA THR A 407 -17.21 -9.06 -14.69
C THR A 407 -18.71 -8.85 -14.85
N LYS A 408 -19.35 -9.58 -15.78
CA LYS A 408 -20.79 -9.49 -16.08
C LYS A 408 -21.53 -10.80 -15.77
N PRO A 409 -21.65 -11.18 -14.49
CA PRO A 409 -22.32 -12.41 -14.11
C PRO A 409 -23.82 -12.37 -14.44
N VAL A 410 -24.40 -13.52 -14.75
CA VAL A 410 -25.82 -13.64 -15.14
C VAL A 410 -26.55 -14.56 -14.18
N ALA A 411 -27.65 -14.07 -13.60
CA ALA A 411 -28.49 -14.85 -12.70
C ALA A 411 -29.09 -16.06 -13.45
N LEU A 412 -29.06 -17.23 -12.82
CA LEU A 412 -29.66 -18.45 -13.33
C LEU A 412 -31.08 -18.62 -12.77
N ASP A 413 -31.97 -19.22 -13.55
CA ASP A 413 -33.31 -19.57 -13.11
C ASP A 413 -33.35 -20.88 -12.30
N ASN A 414 -34.53 -21.19 -11.74
CA ASN A 414 -34.74 -22.35 -10.86
C ASN A 414 -34.61 -23.72 -11.54
N THR A 415 -34.38 -23.78 -12.86
CA THR A 415 -34.05 -25.04 -13.54
C THR A 415 -32.61 -25.49 -13.26
N TYR A 416 -31.74 -24.57 -12.81
CA TYR A 416 -30.34 -24.85 -12.49
C TYR A 416 -30.09 -25.19 -11.02
N TYR A 417 -30.92 -24.69 -10.11
CA TYR A 417 -30.74 -24.90 -8.68
C TYR A 417 -32.06 -24.76 -7.91
N LYS A 418 -32.10 -25.31 -6.69
CA LYS A 418 -33.14 -25.03 -5.69
C LYS A 418 -32.50 -24.46 -4.44
N TYR A 419 -32.94 -23.28 -4.01
CA TYR A 419 -32.57 -22.70 -2.72
C TYR A 419 -33.63 -23.00 -1.66
N GLU A 420 -33.20 -23.42 -0.46
CA GLU A 420 -34.07 -23.64 0.69
C GLU A 420 -33.28 -23.45 1.99
N ASN A 421 -33.61 -22.43 2.79
CA ASN A 421 -33.05 -22.17 4.13
C ASN A 421 -31.50 -22.26 4.19
N GLY A 422 -30.80 -21.47 3.38
CA GLY A 422 -29.33 -21.46 3.35
C GLY A 422 -28.68 -22.63 2.60
N LYS A 423 -29.48 -23.54 2.04
CA LYS A 423 -29.00 -24.69 1.25
C LYS A 423 -29.29 -24.48 -0.23
N VAL A 424 -28.31 -24.78 -1.08
CA VAL A 424 -28.45 -24.72 -2.54
C VAL A 424 -28.24 -26.12 -3.12
N LYS A 425 -29.30 -26.71 -3.66
CA LYS A 425 -29.22 -27.97 -4.42
C LYS A 425 -28.95 -27.68 -5.89
N LEU A 426 -27.90 -28.27 -6.44
CA LEU A 426 -27.50 -28.10 -7.84
C LEU A 426 -28.27 -29.08 -8.74
N LEU A 427 -28.94 -28.58 -9.78
CA LEU A 427 -29.83 -29.38 -10.63
C LEU A 427 -29.28 -29.62 -12.04
N LYS A 428 -28.35 -28.77 -12.51
CA LYS A 428 -27.84 -28.83 -13.88
C LYS A 428 -26.37 -28.44 -13.96
N ALA A 429 -25.60 -29.17 -14.77
CA ALA A 429 -24.21 -28.89 -15.08
C ALA A 429 -24.07 -27.74 -16.08
N LEU A 430 -22.94 -27.05 -16.04
CA LEU A 430 -22.62 -25.89 -16.89
C LEU A 430 -21.14 -25.95 -17.30
N THR A 431 -20.83 -25.43 -18.48
CA THR A 431 -19.45 -25.25 -18.93
C THR A 431 -18.78 -24.05 -18.25
N ASP A 432 -19.56 -22.99 -18.02
CA ASP A 432 -19.13 -21.80 -17.29
C ASP A 432 -18.99 -22.11 -15.78
N GLN A 433 -18.11 -21.36 -15.10
CA GLN A 433 -18.12 -21.33 -13.64
C GLN A 433 -19.39 -20.65 -13.11
N VAL A 434 -19.72 -20.92 -11.85
CA VAL A 434 -20.84 -20.30 -11.14
C VAL A 434 -20.40 -19.84 -9.76
N PHE A 435 -21.19 -18.98 -9.14
CA PHE A 435 -21.11 -18.69 -7.70
C PHE A 435 -22.50 -18.51 -7.12
N ILE A 436 -22.62 -18.63 -5.80
CA ILE A 436 -23.86 -18.33 -5.09
C ILE A 436 -23.73 -16.93 -4.48
N GLN A 437 -24.69 -16.06 -4.76
CA GLN A 437 -24.82 -14.77 -4.10
C GLN A 437 -25.95 -14.84 -3.07
N TYR A 438 -25.67 -14.35 -1.86
CA TYR A 438 -26.63 -14.24 -0.79
C TYR A 438 -26.97 -12.77 -0.52
N THR A 439 -28.25 -12.50 -0.34
CA THR A 439 -28.76 -11.20 0.12
C THR A 439 -29.51 -11.38 1.44
N ASN A 440 -29.49 -10.36 2.28
CA ASN A 440 -30.15 -10.36 3.59
C ASN A 440 -31.07 -9.14 3.74
N THR A 441 -32.19 -9.31 4.44
CA THR A 441 -33.19 -8.24 4.64
C THR A 441 -32.71 -7.09 5.52
N VAL A 442 -31.69 -7.30 6.35
CA VAL A 442 -31.10 -6.27 7.22
C VAL A 442 -29.75 -5.81 6.68
N LEU A 443 -28.86 -6.75 6.37
CA LEU A 443 -27.53 -6.49 5.79
C LEU A 443 -27.61 -6.38 4.26
N LYS A 444 -28.29 -5.34 3.78
CA LYS A 444 -28.72 -5.19 2.38
C LYS A 444 -27.68 -4.55 1.45
N ASP A 445 -26.76 -3.76 1.99
CA ASP A 445 -25.88 -2.90 1.19
C ASP A 445 -24.74 -3.70 0.52
N TYR A 446 -24.35 -4.83 1.12
CA TYR A 446 -23.29 -5.70 0.61
C TYR A 446 -23.76 -7.16 0.55
N PRO A 447 -24.18 -7.65 -0.63
CA PRO A 447 -24.37 -9.08 -0.84
C PRO A 447 -23.07 -9.85 -0.57
N ILE A 448 -23.19 -11.03 0.03
CA ILE A 448 -22.04 -11.92 0.26
C ILE A 448 -22.14 -13.05 -0.75
N ARG A 449 -21.06 -13.29 -1.48
CA ARG A 449 -20.98 -14.35 -2.47
C ARG A 449 -19.96 -15.41 -2.08
N THR A 450 -20.06 -16.57 -2.71
CA THR A 450 -19.05 -17.62 -2.65
C THR A 450 -17.95 -17.36 -3.68
N GLU A 451 -16.84 -18.09 -3.52
CA GLU A 451 -15.87 -18.29 -4.59
C GLU A 451 -16.55 -18.91 -5.83
N ASN A 452 -15.92 -18.75 -6.99
CA ASN A 452 -16.35 -19.43 -8.21
C ASN A 452 -16.10 -20.94 -8.09
N PHE A 453 -17.07 -21.74 -8.53
CA PHE A 453 -16.95 -23.20 -8.63
C PHE A 453 -17.55 -23.72 -9.93
N THR A 454 -17.27 -24.97 -10.28
CA THR A 454 -17.81 -25.66 -11.47
C THR A 454 -18.84 -26.72 -11.06
N ILE A 455 -19.87 -26.92 -11.91
CA ILE A 455 -20.86 -27.98 -11.75
C ILE A 455 -20.69 -29.00 -12.87
N ARG A 456 -20.31 -30.23 -12.52
CA ARG A 456 -20.17 -31.35 -13.47
C ARG A 456 -21.35 -32.32 -13.40
N THR A 457 -21.53 -33.09 -14.46
CA THR A 457 -22.42 -34.26 -14.39
C THR A 457 -21.85 -35.29 -13.40
N ALA A 458 -22.70 -36.14 -12.83
CA ALA A 458 -22.24 -37.21 -11.95
C ALA A 458 -21.27 -38.18 -12.65
N GLU A 459 -21.38 -38.31 -13.98
CA GLU A 459 -20.50 -39.15 -14.79
C GLU A 459 -19.11 -38.51 -15.00
N GLU A 460 -19.02 -37.19 -15.12
CA GLU A 460 -17.75 -36.50 -15.37
C GLU A 460 -17.02 -36.10 -14.09
N PHE A 461 -17.72 -36.08 -12.96
CA PHE A 461 -17.16 -35.69 -11.68
C PHE A 461 -16.01 -36.63 -11.25
N GLY A 462 -14.89 -36.04 -10.88
CA GLY A 462 -13.67 -36.73 -10.46
C GLY A 462 -12.84 -37.33 -11.62
N LYS A 463 -13.26 -37.16 -12.88
CA LYS A 463 -12.46 -37.59 -14.04
C LYS A 463 -11.34 -36.58 -14.31
N ASP A 464 -10.21 -37.08 -14.81
CA ASP A 464 -9.11 -36.24 -15.25
C ASP A 464 -9.56 -35.34 -16.41
N ILE A 465 -9.06 -34.11 -16.40
CA ILE A 465 -9.34 -33.07 -17.38
C ILE A 465 -8.24 -33.11 -18.43
N LYS A 466 -8.61 -33.18 -19.70
CA LYS A 466 -7.69 -32.92 -20.81
C LYS A 466 -7.28 -31.44 -20.77
N ALA A 467 -6.11 -31.14 -20.24
CA ALA A 467 -5.65 -29.77 -20.01
C ALA A 467 -4.87 -29.20 -21.19
N VAL A 468 -4.03 -30.03 -21.83
CA VAL A 468 -3.22 -29.64 -22.99
C VAL A 468 -3.33 -30.71 -24.05
N GLU A 469 -3.54 -30.29 -25.29
CA GLU A 469 -3.49 -31.14 -26.47
C GLU A 469 -2.58 -30.47 -27.50
N ILE A 470 -1.49 -31.15 -27.84
CA ILE A 470 -0.49 -30.70 -28.80
C ILE A 470 -0.56 -31.60 -30.02
N SER A 471 -1.01 -31.03 -31.14
CA SER A 471 -0.86 -31.63 -32.46
C SER A 471 0.59 -31.45 -32.88
N SER A 472 1.42 -32.50 -32.73
CA SER A 472 2.85 -32.43 -33.06
C SER A 472 3.16 -33.06 -34.42
N LEU A 473 4.11 -32.49 -35.16
CA LEU A 473 4.58 -32.98 -36.47
C LEU A 473 5.76 -33.98 -36.39
N GLY A 474 6.26 -34.29 -35.19
CA GLY A 474 7.37 -35.24 -35.00
C GLY A 474 7.01 -36.70 -35.35
N SER A 475 7.97 -37.49 -35.81
CA SER A 475 7.79 -38.93 -36.00
C SER A 475 7.85 -39.70 -34.67
N ALA A 476 7.34 -40.94 -34.65
CA ALA A 476 7.58 -41.85 -33.55
C ALA A 476 9.11 -42.02 -33.31
N GLY A 477 9.52 -42.03 -32.05
CA GLY A 477 10.93 -42.02 -31.63
C GLY A 477 11.56 -40.64 -31.46
N ALA A 478 10.93 -39.57 -31.94
CA ALA A 478 11.42 -38.21 -31.73
C ALA A 478 11.46 -37.84 -30.23
N PRO A 479 12.46 -37.09 -29.76
CA PRO A 479 12.53 -36.67 -28.36
C PRO A 479 11.38 -35.71 -28.00
N ILE A 480 10.80 -35.91 -26.82
CA ILE A 480 9.84 -35.01 -26.20
C ILE A 480 10.48 -34.54 -24.90
N LYS A 481 10.85 -33.26 -24.86
CA LYS A 481 11.31 -32.56 -23.65
C LYS A 481 10.37 -31.44 -23.33
N MET A 482 9.64 -31.59 -22.23
CA MET A 482 8.63 -30.66 -21.78
C MET A 482 8.68 -30.47 -20.26
N SER A 483 8.46 -29.25 -19.80
CA SER A 483 8.17 -28.95 -18.40
C SER A 483 6.69 -28.64 -18.25
N VAL A 484 6.02 -29.33 -17.33
CA VAL A 484 4.65 -29.01 -16.90
C VAL A 484 4.68 -28.68 -15.41
N GLY A 485 4.22 -27.49 -15.04
CA GLY A 485 4.00 -27.08 -13.66
C GLY A 485 2.55 -27.21 -13.25
N ILE A 486 2.29 -27.58 -11.99
CA ILE A 486 0.93 -27.67 -11.43
C ILE A 486 0.83 -26.81 -10.16
N LEU A 487 -0.24 -26.02 -10.04
CA LEU A 487 -0.53 -25.18 -8.88
C LEU A 487 -0.53 -26.00 -7.57
N GLY A 488 0.20 -25.53 -6.56
CA GLY A 488 0.35 -26.16 -5.26
C GLY A 488 1.23 -27.42 -5.24
N ALA A 489 1.78 -27.85 -6.38
CA ALA A 489 2.67 -29.01 -6.43
C ALA A 489 4.04 -28.67 -5.83
N THR A 490 4.52 -29.56 -4.96
CA THR A 490 5.85 -29.48 -4.33
C THR A 490 6.46 -30.87 -4.27
N ASP A 491 7.76 -30.99 -3.94
CA ASP A 491 8.37 -32.30 -3.70
C ASP A 491 7.67 -33.08 -2.58
N ALA A 492 7.16 -32.39 -1.56
CA ALA A 492 6.41 -32.98 -0.45
C ALA A 492 4.96 -33.33 -0.81
N LYS A 493 4.38 -32.66 -1.81
CA LYS A 493 3.00 -32.87 -2.29
C LYS A 493 2.99 -32.94 -3.84
N PRO A 494 3.51 -34.05 -4.43
CA PRO A 494 3.51 -34.22 -5.87
C PRO A 494 2.09 -34.44 -6.40
N VAL A 495 1.84 -34.00 -7.64
CA VAL A 495 0.59 -34.24 -8.36
C VAL A 495 0.85 -35.20 -9.51
N SER A 496 0.12 -36.32 -9.55
CA SER A 496 0.24 -37.27 -10.65
C SER A 496 -0.62 -36.82 -11.84
N VAL A 497 0.02 -36.39 -12.92
CA VAL A 497 -0.63 -36.13 -14.22
C VAL A 497 -0.51 -37.36 -15.11
N LYS A 498 -1.39 -37.50 -16.11
CA LYS A 498 -1.31 -38.59 -17.09
C LYS A 498 -1.01 -38.02 -18.46
N VAL A 499 -0.02 -38.58 -19.16
CA VAL A 499 0.46 -38.06 -20.44
C VAL A 499 0.34 -39.13 -21.51
N ASP A 500 -0.34 -38.80 -22.60
CA ASP A 500 -0.30 -39.55 -23.86
C ASP A 500 0.85 -39.02 -24.71
N LEU A 501 1.75 -39.90 -25.14
CA LEU A 501 2.92 -39.56 -25.98
C LEU A 501 2.67 -39.85 -27.47
N GLY A 502 1.40 -39.92 -27.88
CA GLY A 502 0.96 -40.03 -29.27
C GLY A 502 0.51 -41.44 -29.70
N ASP A 503 0.39 -42.39 -28.76
CA ASP A 503 -0.02 -43.78 -29.03
C ASP A 503 -1.35 -44.17 -28.35
N GLY A 504 -1.99 -43.26 -27.62
CA GLY A 504 -3.22 -43.52 -26.88
C GLY A 504 -2.98 -44.06 -25.46
N ASN A 505 -1.74 -44.38 -25.08
CA ASN A 505 -1.42 -44.93 -23.78
C ASN A 505 -1.07 -43.83 -22.79
N LEU A 506 -1.74 -43.84 -21.63
CA LEU A 506 -1.52 -42.86 -20.58
C LEU A 506 -0.38 -43.26 -19.65
N VAL A 507 0.67 -42.45 -19.62
CA VAL A 507 1.81 -42.60 -18.72
C VAL A 507 1.65 -41.66 -17.52
N PRO A 508 1.60 -42.17 -16.28
CA PRO A 508 1.56 -41.31 -15.10
C PRO A 508 2.92 -40.64 -14.86
N ILE A 509 2.92 -39.33 -14.62
CA ILE A 509 4.10 -38.53 -14.34
C ILE A 509 3.84 -37.69 -13.09
N ALA A 510 4.76 -37.75 -12.12
CA ALA A 510 4.65 -36.99 -10.88
C ALA A 510 5.25 -35.58 -11.06
N ILE A 511 4.40 -34.56 -10.98
CA ILE A 511 4.78 -33.15 -11.03
C ILE A 511 5.04 -32.64 -9.60
N LYS A 512 6.18 -31.99 -9.39
CA LYS A 512 6.70 -31.61 -8.06
C LYS A 512 6.94 -30.12 -7.89
N SER A 513 6.53 -29.30 -8.85
CA SER A 513 6.74 -27.87 -8.83
C SER A 513 5.66 -27.16 -9.64
N GLU A 514 5.34 -25.93 -9.25
CA GLU A 514 4.53 -25.00 -10.06
C GLU A 514 5.31 -24.45 -11.27
N ASN A 515 6.64 -24.48 -11.21
CA ASN A 515 7.53 -24.06 -12.29
C ASN A 515 8.82 -24.92 -12.28
N PRO A 516 8.84 -26.07 -12.99
CA PRO A 516 10.00 -26.96 -13.01
C PRO A 516 11.21 -26.31 -13.73
N ALA A 517 12.38 -26.28 -13.08
CA ALA A 517 13.60 -25.72 -13.66
C ALA A 517 14.21 -26.58 -14.79
N THR A 518 13.84 -27.85 -14.87
CA THR A 518 14.25 -28.79 -15.91
C THR A 518 13.05 -29.56 -16.43
N PRO A 519 13.08 -30.06 -17.68
CA PRO A 519 12.02 -30.91 -18.22
C PRO A 519 11.68 -32.06 -17.28
N ASN A 520 10.42 -32.15 -16.85
CA ASN A 520 9.91 -33.24 -16.03
C ASN A 520 9.14 -34.29 -16.86
N ILE A 521 8.99 -34.03 -18.16
CA ILE A 521 8.58 -34.98 -19.18
C ILE A 521 9.73 -35.05 -20.19
N ASP A 522 10.63 -36.01 -19.99
CA ASP A 522 11.75 -36.32 -20.89
C ASP A 522 11.55 -37.74 -21.41
N ALA A 523 11.00 -37.86 -22.60
CA ALA A 523 10.57 -39.13 -23.19
C ALA A 523 10.77 -39.15 -24.71
N GLN A 524 10.37 -40.24 -25.35
CA GLN A 524 10.30 -40.35 -26.81
C GLN A 524 8.85 -40.48 -27.23
N ARG A 525 8.49 -39.84 -28.35
CA ARG A 525 7.18 -39.97 -28.98
C ARG A 525 6.89 -41.43 -29.30
N LYS A 526 5.72 -41.93 -28.93
CA LYS A 526 5.34 -43.35 -29.05
C LYS A 526 4.49 -43.65 -30.28
N GLY A 527 3.79 -42.66 -30.83
CA GLY A 527 2.99 -42.81 -32.04
C GLY A 527 2.76 -41.48 -32.76
N THR A 528 1.94 -41.52 -33.81
CA THR A 528 1.63 -40.33 -34.65
C THR A 528 0.48 -39.48 -34.12
N GLY A 529 -0.20 -39.92 -33.05
CA GLY A 529 -1.27 -39.18 -32.40
C GLY A 529 -0.78 -37.95 -31.64
N ASN A 530 -1.71 -37.18 -31.09
CA ASN A 530 -1.43 -35.96 -30.33
C ASN A 530 -0.72 -36.26 -29.01
N ILE A 531 0.09 -35.32 -28.54
CA ILE A 531 0.63 -35.35 -27.19
C ILE A 531 -0.42 -34.70 -26.29
N ILE A 532 -0.93 -35.44 -25.30
CA ILE A 532 -2.04 -34.99 -24.47
C ILE A 532 -1.65 -35.06 -23.00
N VAL A 533 -1.88 -33.98 -22.25
CA VAL A 533 -1.69 -33.93 -20.80
C VAL A 533 -3.05 -33.87 -20.12
N TYR A 534 -3.35 -34.90 -19.34
CA TYR A 534 -4.49 -34.98 -18.46
C TYR A 534 -4.09 -34.63 -17.03
N VAL A 535 -4.81 -33.70 -16.42
CA VAL A 535 -4.63 -33.31 -15.03
C VAL A 535 -5.80 -33.81 -14.19
N PRO A 536 -5.60 -34.22 -12.93
CA PRO A 536 -6.72 -34.54 -12.06
C PRO A 536 -7.66 -33.33 -11.91
N GLN A 537 -8.93 -33.60 -11.65
CA GLN A 537 -9.91 -32.53 -11.39
C GLN A 537 -9.40 -31.60 -10.27
N ASP A 538 -9.65 -30.29 -10.41
CA ASP A 538 -9.29 -29.25 -9.44
C ASP A 538 -7.75 -29.04 -9.29
N TYR A 539 -6.99 -29.46 -10.30
CA TYR A 539 -5.57 -29.11 -10.47
C TYR A 539 -5.37 -28.29 -11.75
N TYR A 540 -4.50 -27.29 -11.66
CA TYR A 540 -4.33 -26.29 -12.72
C TYR A 540 -2.88 -26.18 -13.17
N ILE A 541 -2.66 -26.12 -14.49
CA ILE A 541 -1.33 -25.94 -15.06
C ILE A 541 -0.86 -24.50 -14.86
N THR A 542 0.35 -24.35 -14.32
CA THR A 542 1.00 -23.07 -14.04
C THR A 542 2.21 -22.81 -14.94
N ALA A 543 2.82 -23.86 -15.52
CA ALA A 543 3.93 -23.73 -16.45
C ALA A 543 3.81 -24.75 -17.59
N LEU A 544 4.12 -24.33 -18.80
CA LEU A 544 4.28 -25.19 -19.97
C LEU A 544 5.50 -24.72 -20.76
N GLU A 545 6.55 -25.55 -20.79
CA GLU A 545 7.81 -25.20 -21.45
C GLU A 545 8.27 -26.30 -22.40
N THR A 546 8.64 -25.94 -23.63
CA THR A 546 9.26 -26.82 -24.62
C THR A 546 10.31 -26.07 -25.44
N ASP A 547 11.29 -26.80 -25.98
CA ASP A 547 12.31 -26.28 -26.89
C ASP A 547 12.58 -27.31 -27.99
N ASN A 548 12.42 -26.89 -29.25
CA ASN A 548 12.52 -27.75 -30.44
C ASN A 548 11.50 -28.89 -30.49
N LEU A 549 10.33 -28.73 -29.86
CA LEU A 549 9.20 -29.63 -30.07
C LEU A 549 8.35 -29.10 -31.24
N PRO A 550 8.24 -29.81 -32.38
CA PRO A 550 7.42 -29.34 -33.49
C PRO A 550 5.93 -29.34 -33.12
N ILE A 551 5.28 -28.18 -33.16
CA ILE A 551 3.87 -27.99 -32.83
C ILE A 551 3.15 -27.41 -34.05
N ASP A 552 2.16 -28.13 -34.56
CA ASP A 552 1.24 -27.64 -35.60
C ASP A 552 0.13 -26.79 -34.98
N ASN A 553 -0.50 -27.31 -33.92
CA ASN A 553 -1.58 -26.64 -33.21
C ASN A 553 -1.55 -26.98 -31.71
N ILE A 554 -1.96 -26.01 -30.89
CA ILE A 554 -2.12 -26.13 -29.44
C ILE A 554 -3.27 -25.22 -28.97
N ASP A 555 -4.15 -25.75 -28.12
CA ASP A 555 -5.20 -24.96 -27.46
C ASP A 555 -4.77 -24.68 -26.00
N LEU A 556 -4.65 -23.40 -25.67
CA LEU A 556 -4.26 -22.92 -24.34
C LEU A 556 -5.39 -22.16 -23.62
N THR A 557 -6.58 -22.07 -24.23
CA THR A 557 -7.68 -21.22 -23.76
C THR A 557 -8.32 -21.71 -22.45
N ALA A 558 -8.03 -22.94 -22.04
CA ALA A 558 -8.45 -23.51 -20.75
C ALA A 558 -7.43 -23.26 -19.62
N LEU A 559 -6.21 -22.84 -19.94
CA LEU A 559 -5.12 -22.68 -18.94
C LEU A 559 -5.15 -21.29 -18.29
N THR A 560 -6.24 -20.97 -17.60
CA THR A 560 -6.44 -19.64 -16.97
C THR A 560 -5.49 -19.36 -15.80
N GLN A 561 -4.80 -20.39 -15.28
CA GLN A 561 -3.77 -20.27 -14.23
C GLN A 561 -2.32 -20.31 -14.76
N LEU A 562 -2.13 -20.29 -16.08
CA LEU A 562 -0.80 -20.36 -16.71
C LEU A 562 0.03 -19.12 -16.37
N ARG A 563 1.20 -19.32 -15.77
CA ARG A 563 2.13 -18.25 -15.35
C ARG A 563 3.39 -18.20 -16.22
N VAL A 564 3.84 -19.35 -16.71
CA VAL A 564 5.03 -19.45 -17.56
C VAL A 564 4.67 -20.21 -18.82
N LEU A 565 4.92 -19.60 -19.98
CA LEU A 565 4.78 -20.25 -21.27
C LEU A 565 6.07 -20.07 -22.07
N VAL A 566 6.71 -21.18 -22.41
CA VAL A 566 7.92 -21.20 -23.24
C VAL A 566 7.71 -22.22 -24.35
N LEU A 567 7.60 -21.79 -25.60
CA LEU A 567 7.43 -22.69 -26.75
C LEU A 567 8.45 -22.31 -27.83
N LYS A 568 9.72 -22.63 -27.59
CA LYS A 568 10.82 -22.19 -28.47
C LYS A 568 10.99 -23.14 -29.65
N ASN A 569 11.31 -22.59 -30.81
CA ASN A 569 11.68 -23.37 -32.00
C ASN A 569 10.61 -24.42 -32.39
N ALA A 570 9.33 -24.12 -32.15
CA ALA A 570 8.23 -25.07 -32.31
C ALA A 570 7.62 -25.07 -33.72
N GLY A 571 7.88 -24.02 -34.51
CA GLY A 571 7.30 -23.84 -35.84
C GLY A 571 5.89 -23.25 -35.84
N LEU A 572 5.48 -22.64 -34.72
CA LEU A 572 4.15 -22.04 -34.54
C LEU A 572 3.93 -20.90 -35.52
N ARG A 573 2.74 -20.87 -36.15
CA ARG A 573 2.30 -19.78 -37.04
C ARG A 573 1.27 -18.85 -36.41
N ASN A 574 0.56 -19.36 -35.40
CA ASN A 574 -0.40 -18.61 -34.60
C ASN A 574 -0.47 -19.25 -33.21
N ILE A 575 -1.00 -18.49 -32.25
CA ILE A 575 -1.27 -18.94 -30.89
C ILE A 575 -2.37 -18.05 -30.31
N ASP A 576 -3.32 -18.65 -29.59
CA ASP A 576 -4.34 -17.91 -28.84
C ASP A 576 -3.93 -17.85 -27.36
N LEU A 577 -3.71 -16.63 -26.86
CA LEU A 577 -3.35 -16.34 -25.47
C LEU A 577 -4.40 -15.46 -24.78
N GLY A 578 -5.60 -15.31 -25.36
CA GLY A 578 -6.61 -14.35 -24.91
C GLY A 578 -7.04 -14.53 -23.44
N TYR A 579 -7.02 -15.76 -22.94
CA TYR A 579 -7.52 -16.11 -21.61
C TYR A 579 -6.45 -16.26 -20.52
N ASN A 580 -5.16 -16.19 -20.88
CA ASN A 580 -4.06 -16.52 -19.96
C ASN A 580 -3.56 -15.31 -19.15
N ASN A 581 -4.45 -14.58 -18.48
CA ASN A 581 -4.15 -13.32 -17.78
C ASN A 581 -3.25 -13.46 -16.54
N LYS A 582 -2.88 -14.69 -16.15
CA LYS A 582 -1.91 -14.99 -15.09
C LYS A 582 -0.46 -15.12 -15.58
N LEU A 583 -0.23 -14.97 -16.88
CA LEU A 583 1.12 -15.03 -17.47
C LEU A 583 2.03 -13.99 -16.81
N ARG A 584 3.23 -14.46 -16.46
CA ARG A 584 4.36 -13.69 -15.92
C ARG A 584 5.55 -13.70 -16.86
N LYS A 585 5.75 -14.84 -17.54
CA LYS A 585 6.80 -15.03 -18.54
C LYS A 585 6.24 -15.66 -19.81
N LEU A 586 6.59 -15.07 -20.94
CA LEU A 586 6.26 -15.56 -22.29
C LEU A 586 7.53 -15.63 -23.14
N ASP A 587 7.87 -16.82 -23.63
CA ASP A 587 8.93 -17.02 -24.61
C ASP A 587 8.41 -17.83 -25.80
N LEU A 588 8.24 -17.16 -26.94
CA LEU A 588 7.82 -17.73 -28.21
C LEU A 588 8.93 -17.57 -29.26
N SER A 589 10.19 -17.51 -28.84
CA SER A 589 11.30 -17.29 -29.76
C SER A 589 11.52 -18.42 -30.76
N GLY A 590 11.99 -18.08 -31.95
CA GLY A 590 12.34 -19.06 -32.99
C GLY A 590 11.13 -19.70 -33.68
N ASN A 591 9.99 -19.02 -33.72
CA ASN A 591 8.78 -19.52 -34.38
C ASN A 591 8.53 -18.83 -35.74
N LEU A 592 7.35 -19.05 -36.32
CA LEU A 592 6.94 -18.53 -37.62
C LEU A 592 5.73 -17.57 -37.48
N LEU A 593 5.60 -16.91 -36.33
CA LEU A 593 4.48 -16.00 -36.05
C LEU A 593 4.60 -14.76 -36.93
N THR A 594 3.52 -14.41 -37.64
CA THR A 594 3.43 -13.16 -38.42
C THR A 594 2.68 -12.05 -37.68
N LYS A 595 1.87 -12.44 -36.70
CA LYS A 595 1.12 -11.58 -35.79
C LYS A 595 1.06 -12.21 -34.40
N LEU A 596 0.94 -11.39 -33.37
CA LEU A 596 0.69 -11.82 -32.01
C LEU A 596 -0.30 -10.89 -31.32
N THR A 597 -1.36 -11.43 -30.75
CA THR A 597 -2.25 -10.66 -29.86
C THR A 597 -2.14 -11.22 -28.45
N LEU A 598 -1.90 -10.33 -27.50
CA LEU A 598 -1.94 -10.58 -26.06
C LEU A 598 -3.21 -10.01 -25.43
N LYS A 599 -4.07 -9.37 -26.24
CA LYS A 599 -5.37 -8.89 -25.81
C LYS A 599 -6.28 -10.05 -25.45
N GLY A 600 -7.08 -9.84 -24.42
CA GLY A 600 -8.15 -10.76 -24.07
C GLY A 600 -9.51 -10.28 -24.58
N PRO A 601 -10.56 -11.11 -24.43
CA PRO A 601 -11.91 -10.76 -24.88
C PRO A 601 -12.56 -9.61 -24.07
N SER A 602 -12.02 -9.30 -22.90
CA SER A 602 -12.44 -8.19 -22.04
C SER A 602 -11.27 -7.69 -21.19
N SER A 603 -11.43 -6.53 -20.53
CA SER A 603 -10.40 -5.95 -19.66
C SER A 603 -10.04 -6.82 -18.46
N TYR A 604 -10.90 -7.78 -18.08
CA TYR A 604 -10.58 -8.79 -17.07
C TYR A 604 -9.33 -9.60 -17.42
N PHE A 605 -9.05 -9.75 -18.72
CA PHE A 605 -7.96 -10.58 -19.23
C PHE A 605 -6.69 -9.80 -19.60
N TYR A 606 -6.59 -8.53 -19.19
CA TYR A 606 -5.33 -7.79 -19.29
C TYR A 606 -4.20 -8.54 -18.59
N LYS A 607 -3.01 -8.55 -19.23
CA LYS A 607 -1.85 -9.33 -18.79
C LYS A 607 -0.97 -8.51 -17.85
N SER A 608 -1.55 -7.82 -16.88
CA SER A 608 -0.85 -6.89 -15.98
C SER A 608 0.15 -7.57 -15.03
N LEU A 609 0.33 -8.89 -15.12
CA LEU A 609 1.36 -9.66 -14.39
C LEU A 609 2.54 -10.06 -15.29
N LEU A 610 2.48 -9.81 -16.60
CA LEU A 610 3.48 -10.23 -17.58
C LEU A 610 4.70 -9.32 -17.52
N THR A 611 5.82 -9.84 -17.01
CA THR A 611 7.06 -9.08 -16.80
C THR A 611 8.10 -9.34 -17.88
N ASP A 612 8.11 -10.54 -18.46
CA ASP A 612 9.16 -10.99 -19.37
C ASP A 612 8.56 -11.52 -20.67
N ILE A 613 8.91 -10.87 -21.79
CA ILE A 613 8.41 -11.21 -23.12
C ILE A 613 9.60 -11.41 -24.07
N ASN A 614 9.72 -12.60 -24.62
CA ASN A 614 10.64 -12.92 -25.70
C ASN A 614 9.87 -13.49 -26.89
N VAL A 615 9.80 -12.72 -27.97
CA VAL A 615 9.20 -13.11 -29.25
C VAL A 615 10.18 -12.93 -30.40
N SER A 616 11.48 -12.99 -30.09
CA SER A 616 12.54 -12.86 -31.06
C SER A 616 12.54 -13.97 -32.11
N ASN A 617 13.21 -13.76 -33.24
CA ASN A 617 13.39 -14.77 -34.28
C ASN A 617 12.04 -15.32 -34.79
N ASN A 618 11.16 -14.41 -35.18
CA ASN A 618 9.83 -14.70 -35.73
C ASN A 618 9.67 -13.96 -37.07
N GLN A 619 8.43 -13.82 -37.54
CA GLN A 619 8.09 -13.07 -38.75
C GLN A 619 7.10 -11.93 -38.45
N LEU A 620 7.10 -11.41 -37.22
CA LEU A 620 6.10 -10.45 -36.75
C LEU A 620 6.19 -9.15 -37.54
N GLU A 621 5.05 -8.74 -38.09
CA GLU A 621 4.85 -7.42 -38.70
C GLU A 621 4.04 -6.49 -37.81
N ASN A 622 3.27 -7.07 -36.88
CA ASN A 622 2.47 -6.38 -35.88
C ASN A 622 2.37 -7.22 -34.59
N TYR A 623 2.06 -6.54 -33.49
CA TYR A 623 1.58 -7.15 -32.26
C TYR A 623 0.45 -6.29 -31.69
N GLU A 624 -0.36 -6.88 -30.82
CA GLU A 624 -1.41 -6.19 -30.07
C GLU A 624 -1.26 -6.52 -28.58
N PHE A 625 -1.16 -5.49 -27.75
CA PHE A 625 -1.09 -5.63 -26.30
C PHE A 625 -1.69 -4.39 -25.63
N ASP A 626 -2.49 -4.58 -24.58
CA ASP A 626 -3.25 -3.49 -23.95
C ASP A 626 -2.47 -2.71 -22.87
N ASP A 627 -1.48 -3.33 -22.21
CA ASP A 627 -0.85 -2.76 -21.02
C ASP A 627 0.61 -3.23 -20.87
N PHE A 628 1.56 -2.30 -21.00
CA PHE A 628 3.00 -2.56 -20.81
C PHE A 628 3.50 -2.24 -19.40
N TYR A 629 2.64 -1.76 -18.50
CA TYR A 629 3.05 -1.19 -17.22
C TYR A 629 3.94 -2.13 -16.41
N ALA A 630 3.64 -3.44 -16.39
CA ALA A 630 4.40 -4.43 -15.63
C ALA A 630 5.64 -5.02 -16.34
N VAL A 631 5.77 -4.79 -17.66
CA VAL A 631 6.84 -5.39 -18.47
C VAL A 631 8.19 -4.81 -18.08
N ARG A 632 9.17 -5.68 -17.85
CA ARG A 632 10.56 -5.31 -17.51
C ARG A 632 11.53 -5.64 -18.63
N ASN A 633 11.32 -6.79 -19.29
CA ASN A 633 12.17 -7.27 -20.36
C ASN A 633 11.34 -7.57 -21.60
N PHE A 634 11.66 -6.92 -22.71
CA PHE A 634 11.00 -7.16 -23.98
C PHE A 634 12.00 -7.38 -25.11
N ASP A 635 12.04 -8.60 -25.65
CA ASP A 635 12.80 -8.95 -26.84
C ASP A 635 11.87 -9.25 -28.02
N ILE A 636 11.92 -8.37 -29.02
CA ILE A 636 11.22 -8.51 -30.31
C ILE A 636 12.21 -8.51 -31.48
N SER A 637 13.48 -8.82 -31.22
CA SER A 637 14.54 -8.81 -32.23
C SER A 637 14.33 -9.87 -33.32
N HIS A 638 14.96 -9.69 -34.47
CA HIS A 638 14.87 -10.64 -35.60
C HIS A 638 13.42 -10.91 -36.04
N ASN A 639 12.72 -9.82 -36.37
CA ASN A 639 11.34 -9.83 -36.86
C ASN A 639 11.22 -8.90 -38.09
N LYS A 640 10.00 -8.59 -38.53
CA LYS A 640 9.69 -7.71 -39.67
C LYS A 640 9.00 -6.41 -39.22
N MET A 641 9.17 -6.02 -37.96
CA MET A 641 8.49 -4.88 -37.37
C MET A 641 8.94 -3.57 -38.01
N LYS A 642 7.99 -2.67 -38.26
CA LYS A 642 8.24 -1.32 -38.83
C LYS A 642 7.97 -0.19 -37.85
N ALA A 643 7.13 -0.42 -36.86
CA ALA A 643 6.81 0.53 -35.81
C ALA A 643 6.68 -0.20 -34.48
N LEU A 644 7.10 0.45 -33.40
CA LEU A 644 6.94 -0.05 -32.03
C LEU A 644 6.32 1.05 -31.16
N ASP A 645 5.31 0.69 -30.38
CA ASP A 645 4.71 1.55 -29.37
C ASP A 645 4.79 0.86 -28.01
N VAL A 646 5.70 1.37 -27.19
CA VAL A 646 5.88 0.95 -25.80
C VAL A 646 5.62 2.14 -24.87
N SER A 647 4.72 3.04 -25.25
CA SER A 647 4.31 4.12 -24.36
C SER A 647 3.73 3.54 -23.06
N ASP A 648 3.95 4.25 -21.95
CA ASP A 648 3.49 3.86 -20.60
C ASP A 648 4.12 2.56 -20.07
N ALA A 649 5.22 2.11 -20.67
CA ALA A 649 6.04 1.01 -20.17
C ALA A 649 6.96 1.46 -19.01
N ASP A 650 6.36 1.99 -17.94
CA ASP A 650 7.08 2.62 -16.81
C ASP A 650 8.10 1.69 -16.13
N ASN A 651 7.86 0.37 -16.13
CA ASN A 651 8.77 -0.61 -15.52
C ASN A 651 9.77 -1.25 -16.51
N LEU A 652 9.78 -0.84 -17.79
CA LEU A 652 10.63 -1.43 -18.81
C LEU A 652 12.10 -1.07 -18.57
N ARG A 653 12.95 -2.09 -18.44
CA ARG A 653 14.39 -1.95 -18.20
C ARG A 653 15.22 -2.37 -19.39
N SER A 654 14.81 -3.42 -20.10
CA SER A 654 15.54 -3.94 -21.25
C SER A 654 14.62 -4.10 -22.46
N LEU A 655 15.03 -3.49 -23.57
CA LEU A 655 14.33 -3.55 -24.85
C LEU A 655 15.30 -3.97 -25.98
N ASN A 656 15.09 -5.15 -26.55
CA ASN A 656 15.85 -5.61 -27.72
C ASN A 656 14.99 -5.59 -28.99
N ILE A 657 15.29 -4.62 -29.87
CA ILE A 657 14.59 -4.38 -31.13
C ILE A 657 15.46 -4.65 -32.36
N SER A 658 16.65 -5.21 -32.17
CA SER A 658 17.64 -5.43 -33.23
C SER A 658 17.10 -6.29 -34.38
N ASN A 659 17.66 -6.14 -35.58
CA ASN A 659 17.30 -6.95 -36.75
C ASN A 659 15.80 -6.90 -37.10
N ASN A 660 15.27 -5.67 -37.16
CA ASN A 660 13.92 -5.33 -37.63
C ASN A 660 14.00 -4.23 -38.71
N ALA A 661 12.86 -3.79 -39.20
CA ALA A 661 12.73 -2.73 -40.20
C ALA A 661 12.12 -1.43 -39.61
N PHE A 662 12.43 -1.11 -38.35
CA PHE A 662 11.84 0.02 -37.64
C PHE A 662 12.14 1.35 -38.32
N THR A 663 11.08 2.13 -38.58
CA THR A 663 11.16 3.53 -39.03
C THR A 663 10.53 4.49 -38.02
N ARG A 664 9.83 3.96 -37.00
CA ARG A 664 9.19 4.74 -35.93
C ARG A 664 9.23 3.98 -34.61
N LEU A 665 9.47 4.72 -33.52
CA LEU A 665 9.49 4.23 -32.14
C LEU A 665 8.79 5.27 -31.24
N LEU A 666 7.86 4.82 -30.39
CA LEU A 666 7.18 5.64 -29.37
C LEU A 666 7.51 5.07 -27.99
N MET A 667 7.99 5.93 -27.09
CA MET A 667 8.53 5.57 -25.75
C MET A 667 8.19 6.61 -24.68
N ASN A 668 7.05 7.28 -24.80
CA ASN A 668 6.63 8.22 -23.74
C ASN A 668 6.35 7.42 -22.46
N HIS A 669 6.74 7.92 -21.29
CA HIS A 669 6.56 7.20 -20.01
C HIS A 669 7.22 5.80 -20.02
N SER A 670 8.52 5.78 -20.33
CA SER A 670 9.38 4.58 -20.31
C SER A 670 10.76 4.92 -19.76
N GLU A 671 10.76 5.65 -18.65
CA GLU A 671 11.92 6.38 -18.13
C GLU A 671 12.95 5.49 -17.41
N LEU A 672 12.60 4.22 -17.13
CA LEU A 672 13.47 3.24 -16.46
C LEU A 672 14.31 2.37 -17.42
N LEU A 673 14.31 2.66 -18.73
CA LEU A 673 15.08 1.90 -19.72
C LEU A 673 16.59 2.08 -19.50
N GLU A 674 17.33 0.97 -19.39
CA GLU A 674 18.77 0.91 -19.08
C GLU A 674 19.67 0.79 -20.31
#